data_AF-A0A8X8YNM0-F1
#
_entry.id   AF-A0A8X8YNM0-F1
#
_cell.length_a   1.000
_cell.length_b   1.000
_cell.length_c   1.000
_cell.angle_alpha   90.00
_cell.angle_beta   90.00
_cell.angle_gamma   90.00
#
_symmetry.space_group_name_H-M   'P 1'
#
loop_
_entity.id
_entity.type
_entity.pdbx_description
1 polymer ?
#
loop_
_entity_poly.entity_id
_entity_poly.type
_entity_poly.pdbx_seq_one_letter_code
_entity_poly.pdbx_strand_id
1 'polypeptide(L)'
;MRTAKRLGIRTVAVYSDADDRSLHVKLADEAVRIGPPPARLSYLSAAAIIEAASRTGAQAIHPGYGFLSESSEFAQLCQDEGITFVGPPASAIRDMGDKSASKRIMGAAGVPLVPGYHGYEQDIDLMKLEAEKIGYPILVKPTHGGGGKGMRIVQSPEDFVDSFIGAQREAAASFGINTILLEKYITKPRHIEVQIFGDKHGNIIHLNERDCSVQRRHQKIIEEAPAPNISGDFRSHLGQAAVSAAKAVNYHSAGTVEFIVDTLSGEFYFMEMNTRLQVEHPVTEMIVGQDLVEWQIRVANGEPLPVSQSEVPLLGHAFEARIYAENVPKGFLPATGILHHYHPVHASSEVRVETGVEQGDTVSMHYDPMIAKLVVWGEDRTGALIKMRDSLSKFQVAGLPTNIDFLSKLANHGAFEKGEVETHFIELHKDDLFVDPDDELSTKLVYNSAARSAAIAAACLCEKEHASASESSPGSLSIWYANPPFRMNHFVKRTMALEWEDESSKFSCCPLILSQFLREEAHDISISSSTSTSGMDRRGEISDGTLLFTVKVRKLWRSVTLFLYPIPNLKFFRIVVGVDSHPQRCGLLAVELPGDSSSNQFPASEPALDPKAVYVSPQTGLSQKYLIKFGRRNAEGCPSDWMSYLNLSKVFMMPKILSVDCLELSCMRVVSCLSYLHSMKIVHRDVKAENMLLDANRTLKIADFGVARVEAQNPRDMTGNTGTLGYMAPEVLDGKPYNRKCDVYSFGICLWEIYCCSTPYPNLSFAEVSAAVVQQNLRPEIPRCCPAPFANIMRRCWDAKPENRPEMDEVVRMLEAVDTSKGGGMIPDDEASGCFCFRPSRGP
;
A
#
# COMPACT_ATOMS: atom_id res chain seq x y z
N MET A 1 -6.73 4.49 26.65
CA MET A 1 -6.64 5.95 26.89
C MET A 1 -7.99 6.64 27.04
N ARG A 2 -8.91 6.58 26.06
CA ARG A 2 -10.25 7.21 26.15
C ARG A 2 -10.96 6.85 27.46
N THR A 3 -11.02 5.56 27.78
CA THR A 3 -11.60 5.05 29.03
C THR A 3 -10.88 5.57 30.28
N ALA A 4 -9.56 5.47 30.34
CA ALA A 4 -8.77 5.99 31.48
C ALA A 4 -9.04 7.48 31.74
N LYS A 5 -9.06 8.32 30.69
CA LYS A 5 -9.40 9.75 30.81
C LYS A 5 -10.83 9.99 31.29
N ARG A 6 -11.80 9.23 30.78
CA ARG A 6 -13.20 9.30 31.26
C ARG A 6 -13.32 8.96 32.74
N LEU A 7 -12.49 8.05 33.24
CA LEU A 7 -12.40 7.67 34.65
C LEU A 7 -11.56 8.62 35.52
N GLY A 8 -10.99 9.69 34.93
CA GLY A 8 -10.13 10.64 35.64
C GLY A 8 -8.73 10.10 35.97
N ILE A 9 -8.29 9.01 35.31
CA ILE A 9 -6.97 8.42 35.47
C ILE A 9 -6.00 9.12 34.53
N ARG A 10 -4.87 9.59 35.08
CA ARG A 10 -3.78 10.19 34.28
C ARG A 10 -3.17 9.16 33.35
N THR A 11 -2.93 9.54 32.10
CA THR A 11 -2.48 8.65 31.04
C THR A 11 -1.05 8.93 30.61
N VAL A 12 -0.25 7.86 30.52
CA VAL A 12 1.11 7.89 29.96
C VAL A 12 1.11 7.01 28.71
N ALA A 13 1.58 7.57 27.58
CA ALA A 13 1.85 6.80 26.37
C ALA A 13 3.34 6.50 26.22
N VAL A 14 3.67 5.38 25.58
CA VAL A 14 5.02 5.09 25.09
C VAL A 14 5.04 5.13 23.57
N TYR A 15 6.16 5.54 22.98
CA TYR A 15 6.28 5.66 21.52
C TYR A 15 7.69 5.38 21.00
N SER A 16 7.76 4.88 19.77
CA SER A 16 9.02 4.75 19.01
C SER A 16 9.32 6.03 18.22
N ASP A 17 10.52 6.16 17.64
CA ASP A 17 10.84 7.26 16.74
C ASP A 17 9.86 7.45 15.56
N ALA A 18 9.19 6.39 15.11
CA ALA A 18 8.21 6.48 14.02
C ALA A 18 6.82 6.96 14.48
N ASP A 19 6.55 6.96 15.79
CA ASP A 19 5.27 7.28 16.39
C ASP A 19 5.25 8.61 17.15
N ASP A 20 6.29 9.46 17.00
CA ASP A 20 6.44 10.72 17.73
C ASP A 20 5.22 11.67 17.60
N ARG A 21 4.48 11.54 16.50
CA ARG A 21 3.29 12.33 16.16
C ARG A 21 2.00 11.49 16.09
N SER A 22 2.04 10.22 16.48
CA SER A 22 0.88 9.33 16.42
C SER A 22 -0.24 9.79 17.37
N LEU A 23 -1.49 9.43 17.04
CA LEU A 23 -2.67 9.89 17.77
C LEU A 23 -2.61 9.57 19.27
N HIS A 24 -2.14 8.39 19.67
CA HIS A 24 -2.06 8.02 21.08
C HIS A 24 -1.02 8.84 21.86
N VAL A 25 0.01 9.36 21.21
CA VAL A 25 0.97 10.29 21.84
C VAL A 25 0.30 11.63 22.11
N LYS A 26 -0.39 12.18 21.11
CA LYS A 26 -1.14 13.45 21.22
C LYS A 26 -2.25 13.38 22.28
N LEU A 27 -2.90 12.22 22.40
CA LEU A 27 -4.00 12.04 23.34
C LEU A 27 -3.54 11.87 24.80
N ALA A 28 -2.26 11.59 25.07
CA ALA A 28 -1.79 11.25 26.42
C ALA A 28 -1.51 12.50 27.24
N ASP A 29 -1.52 12.37 28.56
CA ASP A 29 -1.14 13.48 29.45
C ASP A 29 0.39 13.61 29.54
N GLU A 30 1.09 12.49 29.36
CA GLU A 30 2.55 12.40 29.25
C GLU A 30 2.94 11.32 28.22
N ALA A 31 4.08 11.48 27.55
CA ALA A 31 4.57 10.49 26.58
C ALA A 31 6.08 10.26 26.69
N VAL A 32 6.51 9.00 26.62
CA VAL A 32 7.92 8.61 26.76
C VAL A 32 8.41 7.85 25.53
N ARG A 33 9.53 8.30 24.98
CA ARG A 33 10.23 7.61 23.89
C ARG A 33 10.89 6.32 24.41
N ILE A 34 10.62 5.19 23.76
CA ILE A 34 11.11 3.86 24.16
C ILE A 34 12.09 3.21 23.17
N GLY A 35 12.38 3.83 22.03
CA GLY A 35 13.39 3.31 21.10
C GLY A 35 13.16 3.62 19.63
N PRO A 36 13.94 2.99 18.73
CA PRO A 36 13.79 3.15 17.28
C PRO A 36 12.52 2.45 16.74
N PRO A 37 12.17 2.68 15.45
CA PRO A 37 10.90 2.21 14.89
C PRO A 37 10.61 0.69 14.99
N PRO A 38 11.58 -0.23 14.78
CA PRO A 38 11.31 -1.66 14.85
C PRO A 38 10.77 -2.08 16.23
N ALA A 39 9.59 -2.70 16.27
CA ALA A 39 8.93 -3.08 17.52
C ALA A 39 9.81 -3.93 18.45
N ARG A 40 10.66 -4.81 17.91
CA ARG A 40 11.64 -5.62 18.68
C ARG A 40 12.60 -4.79 19.54
N LEU A 41 12.87 -3.56 19.13
CA LEU A 41 13.76 -2.63 19.82
C LEU A 41 13.01 -1.52 20.57
N SER A 42 11.66 -1.54 20.53
CA SER A 42 10.79 -0.55 21.18
C SER A 42 9.63 -1.25 21.91
N TYR A 43 8.45 -1.41 21.31
CA TYR A 43 7.24 -1.92 21.98
C TYR A 43 7.33 -3.37 22.50
N LEU A 44 8.29 -4.17 22.03
CA LEU A 44 8.59 -5.51 22.56
C LEU A 44 9.75 -5.51 23.56
N SER A 45 10.32 -4.34 23.89
CA SER A 45 11.35 -4.20 24.91
C SER A 45 10.71 -4.03 26.28
N ALA A 46 10.56 -5.14 27.00
CA ALA A 46 10.08 -5.14 28.38
C ALA A 46 10.86 -4.16 29.26
N ALA A 47 12.19 -4.15 29.14
CA ALA A 47 13.06 -3.25 29.89
C ALA A 47 12.76 -1.77 29.63
N ALA A 48 12.57 -1.36 28.37
CA ALA A 48 12.27 0.02 28.03
C ALA A 48 10.89 0.47 28.55
N ILE A 49 9.90 -0.44 28.55
CA ILE A 49 8.56 -0.15 29.05
C ILE A 49 8.55 -0.02 30.59
N ILE A 50 9.26 -0.91 31.30
CA ILE A 50 9.40 -0.82 32.76
C ILE A 50 10.15 0.47 33.15
N GLU A 51 11.23 0.82 32.44
CA GLU A 51 11.95 2.07 32.68
C GLU A 51 11.03 3.29 32.49
N ALA A 52 10.22 3.31 31.43
CA ALA A 52 9.25 4.39 31.19
C ALA A 52 8.20 4.47 32.31
N ALA A 53 7.67 3.34 32.77
CA ALA A 53 6.71 3.30 33.87
C ALA A 53 7.34 3.81 35.19
N SER A 54 8.57 3.38 35.48
CA SER A 54 9.33 3.83 36.66
C SER A 54 9.58 5.34 36.64
N ARG A 55 10.04 5.88 35.50
CA ARG A 55 10.32 7.32 35.34
C ARG A 55 9.10 8.22 35.47
N THR A 56 7.94 7.76 35.02
CA THR A 56 6.68 8.52 35.08
C THR A 56 5.91 8.29 36.38
N GLY A 57 6.30 7.30 37.19
CA GLY A 57 5.56 6.89 38.38
C GLY A 57 4.23 6.19 38.06
N ALA A 58 4.12 5.57 36.89
CA ALA A 58 2.93 4.83 36.51
C ALA A 58 2.72 3.61 37.42
N GLN A 59 1.51 3.48 37.97
CA GLN A 59 1.16 2.43 38.94
C GLN A 59 0.64 1.16 38.27
N ALA A 60 0.23 1.26 37.01
CA ALA A 60 -0.33 0.16 36.25
C ALA A 60 0.03 0.28 34.77
N ILE A 61 0.19 -0.87 34.10
CA ILE A 61 0.41 -0.97 32.67
C ILE A 61 -0.76 -1.74 32.05
N HIS A 62 -1.43 -1.10 31.09
CA HIS A 62 -2.40 -1.76 30.24
C HIS A 62 -1.70 -2.18 28.93
N PRO A 63 -1.49 -3.48 28.68
CA PRO A 63 -0.70 -3.93 27.54
C PRO A 63 -1.46 -3.85 26.21
N GLY A 64 -2.80 -3.69 26.25
CA GLY A 64 -3.63 -3.70 25.05
C GLY A 64 -3.72 -5.10 24.47
N TYR A 65 -3.48 -5.22 23.17
CA TYR A 65 -3.43 -6.48 22.44
C TYR A 65 -2.17 -6.54 21.57
N GLY A 66 -1.69 -7.75 21.27
CA GLY A 66 -0.38 -7.94 20.63
C GLY A 66 0.77 -7.51 21.54
N PHE A 67 1.95 -7.30 20.96
CA PHE A 67 3.17 -6.93 21.68
C PHE A 67 3.45 -7.81 22.91
N LEU A 68 3.45 -7.23 24.12
CA LEU A 68 3.74 -7.92 25.38
C LEU A 68 2.48 -8.37 26.15
N SER A 69 1.28 -8.21 25.58
CA SER A 69 0.01 -8.55 26.25
C SER A 69 -0.11 -10.03 26.64
N GLU A 70 0.56 -10.93 25.92
CA GLU A 70 0.56 -12.37 26.16
C GLU A 70 1.96 -12.88 26.57
N SER A 71 2.83 -11.99 27.06
CA SER A 71 4.12 -12.41 27.64
C SER A 71 3.96 -12.65 29.14
N SER A 72 4.08 -13.92 29.53
CA SER A 72 4.04 -14.32 30.93
C SER A 72 5.19 -13.72 31.74
N GLU A 73 6.35 -13.55 31.09
CA GLU A 73 7.56 -12.97 31.66
C GLU A 73 7.38 -11.48 31.92
N PHE A 74 6.75 -10.75 31.00
CA PHE A 74 6.46 -9.32 31.18
C PHE A 74 5.41 -9.08 32.27
N ALA A 75 4.36 -9.89 32.31
CA ALA A 75 3.36 -9.81 33.37
C ALA A 75 3.98 -10.08 34.76
N GLN A 76 4.89 -11.07 34.86
CA GLN A 76 5.64 -11.34 36.09
C GLN A 76 6.57 -10.18 36.45
N LEU A 77 7.31 -9.64 35.46
CA LEU A 77 8.22 -8.51 35.68
C LEU A 77 7.47 -7.26 36.19
N CYS A 78 6.27 -6.98 35.68
CA CYS A 78 5.45 -5.89 36.21
C CYS A 78 5.16 -6.11 37.71
N GLN A 79 4.78 -7.33 38.11
CA GLN A 79 4.51 -7.66 39.52
C GLN A 79 5.76 -7.53 40.39
N ASP A 80 6.90 -8.01 39.91
CA ASP A 80 8.19 -7.97 40.63
C ASP A 80 8.64 -6.52 40.89
N GLU A 81 8.33 -5.60 39.96
CA GLU A 81 8.59 -4.16 40.06
C GLU A 81 7.47 -3.37 40.76
N GLY A 82 6.44 -4.06 41.30
CA GLY A 82 5.32 -3.42 42.00
C GLY A 82 4.35 -2.64 41.10
N ILE A 83 4.38 -2.90 39.80
CA ILE A 83 3.49 -2.28 38.79
C ILE A 83 2.32 -3.24 38.51
N THR A 84 1.09 -2.73 38.59
CA THR A 84 -0.09 -3.54 38.30
C THR A 84 -0.20 -3.84 36.80
N PHE A 85 -0.07 -5.11 36.42
CA PHE A 85 -0.40 -5.56 35.07
C PHE A 85 -1.93 -5.64 34.91
N VAL A 86 -2.50 -4.82 34.03
CA VAL A 86 -3.95 -4.79 33.75
C VAL A 86 -4.28 -5.88 32.73
N GLY A 87 -4.36 -7.12 33.21
CA GLY A 87 -4.55 -8.32 32.41
C GLY A 87 -4.68 -9.56 33.30
N PRO A 88 -4.64 -10.76 32.71
CA PRO A 88 -4.65 -12.02 33.48
C PRO A 88 -3.36 -12.26 34.26
N PRO A 89 -3.36 -13.23 35.19
CA PRO A 89 -2.14 -13.58 35.93
C PRO A 89 -1.11 -14.25 35.02
N ALA A 90 0.18 -14.05 35.31
CA ALA A 90 1.29 -14.62 34.54
C ALA A 90 1.22 -16.15 34.41
N SER A 91 0.68 -16.85 35.41
CA SER A 91 0.45 -18.30 35.34
C SER A 91 -0.55 -18.68 34.24
N ALA A 92 -1.69 -17.97 34.15
CA ALA A 92 -2.70 -18.26 33.14
C ALA A 92 -2.20 -17.97 31.71
N ILE A 93 -1.43 -16.89 31.54
CA ILE A 93 -0.78 -16.57 30.25
C ILE A 93 0.15 -17.71 29.82
N ARG A 94 0.96 -18.21 30.75
CA ARG A 94 1.91 -19.31 30.50
C ARG A 94 1.19 -20.62 30.18
N ASP A 95 0.18 -20.98 30.97
CA ASP A 95 -0.56 -22.23 30.81
C ASP A 95 -1.30 -22.29 29.47
N MET A 96 -1.78 -21.15 28.97
CA MET A 96 -2.49 -21.05 27.70
C MET A 96 -1.59 -20.81 26.49
N GLY A 97 -0.36 -20.34 26.68
CA GLY A 97 0.61 -20.11 25.60
C GLY A 97 1.21 -21.39 24.99
N ASP A 98 1.26 -22.49 25.74
CA ASP A 98 1.65 -23.82 25.24
C ASP A 98 0.39 -24.61 24.82
N LYS A 99 0.29 -24.98 23.54
CA LYS A 99 -0.88 -25.71 23.02
C LYS A 99 -1.06 -27.09 23.64
N SER A 100 0.02 -27.82 23.92
CA SER A 100 -0.11 -29.15 24.54
C SER A 100 -0.56 -29.02 26.00
N ALA A 101 0.02 -28.07 26.74
CA ALA A 101 -0.40 -27.78 28.10
C ALA A 101 -1.87 -27.32 28.15
N SER A 102 -2.25 -26.37 27.28
CA SER A 102 -3.62 -25.84 27.24
C SER A 102 -4.65 -26.91 26.90
N LYS A 103 -4.41 -27.77 25.89
CA LYS A 103 -5.30 -28.89 25.58
C LYS A 103 -5.48 -29.84 26.77
N ARG A 104 -4.41 -30.18 27.49
CA ARG A 104 -4.53 -31.05 28.68
C ARG A 104 -5.37 -30.41 29.78
N ILE A 105 -5.15 -29.13 30.07
CA ILE A 105 -5.91 -28.39 31.09
C ILE A 105 -7.39 -28.32 30.67
N MET A 106 -7.67 -27.97 29.41
CA MET A 106 -9.02 -27.88 28.88
C MET A 106 -9.76 -29.23 28.88
N GLY A 107 -9.08 -30.30 28.48
CA GLY A 107 -9.63 -31.65 28.54
C GLY A 107 -9.96 -32.08 29.97
N ALA A 108 -9.08 -31.79 30.93
CA ALA A 108 -9.33 -32.06 32.35
C ALA A 108 -10.48 -31.20 32.92
N ALA A 109 -10.71 -30.01 32.36
CA ALA A 109 -11.81 -29.12 32.71
C ALA A 109 -13.15 -29.48 32.02
N GLY A 110 -13.20 -30.57 31.24
CA GLY A 110 -14.39 -31.02 30.53
C GLY A 110 -14.77 -30.15 29.34
N VAL A 111 -13.84 -29.32 28.83
CA VAL A 111 -14.05 -28.52 27.62
C VAL A 111 -13.85 -29.42 26.40
N PRO A 112 -14.80 -29.47 25.45
CA PRO A 112 -14.68 -30.30 24.26
C PRO A 112 -13.41 -29.97 23.45
N LEU A 113 -12.61 -30.97 23.14
CA LEU A 113 -11.40 -30.83 22.31
C LEU A 113 -11.61 -31.44 20.94
N VAL A 114 -10.93 -30.90 19.92
CA VAL A 114 -10.90 -31.53 18.61
C VAL A 114 -10.27 -32.92 18.77
N PRO A 115 -10.89 -33.99 18.24
CA PRO A 115 -10.28 -35.32 18.26
C PRO A 115 -8.88 -35.26 17.64
N GLY A 116 -7.89 -35.77 18.35
CA GLY A 116 -6.50 -35.59 17.95
C GLY A 116 -5.50 -36.30 18.84
N TYR A 117 -4.25 -36.31 18.40
CA TYR A 117 -3.10 -36.77 19.16
C TYR A 117 -2.29 -35.56 19.66
N HIS A 118 -2.12 -35.51 20.98
CA HIS A 118 -1.40 -34.44 21.67
C HIS A 118 -0.26 -34.93 22.57
N GLY A 119 0.17 -36.18 22.38
CA GLY A 119 1.24 -36.79 23.16
C GLY A 119 2.63 -36.29 22.76
N TYR A 120 3.63 -36.69 23.56
CA TYR A 120 5.03 -36.29 23.38
C TYR A 120 5.79 -37.15 22.36
N GLU A 121 5.28 -38.34 22.04
CA GLU A 121 5.94 -39.23 21.10
C GLU A 121 5.77 -38.67 19.68
N GLN A 122 6.86 -38.68 18.90
CA GLN A 122 6.93 -38.07 17.56
C GLN A 122 7.45 -39.08 16.51
N ASP A 123 7.40 -40.37 16.84
CA ASP A 123 7.77 -41.44 15.93
C ASP A 123 6.81 -41.48 14.73
N ILE A 124 7.35 -41.59 13.51
CA ILE A 124 6.55 -41.47 12.28
C ILE A 124 5.51 -42.59 12.17
N ASP A 125 5.85 -43.81 12.56
CA ASP A 125 4.94 -44.96 12.43
C ASP A 125 3.80 -44.88 13.45
N LEU A 126 4.10 -44.45 14.68
CA LEU A 126 3.07 -44.13 15.66
C LEU A 126 2.16 -42.98 15.17
N MET A 127 2.75 -41.88 14.68
CA MET A 127 2.00 -40.72 14.23
C MET A 127 1.09 -41.04 13.04
N LYS A 128 1.50 -41.95 12.15
CA LYS A 128 0.62 -42.52 11.11
C LYS A 128 -0.55 -43.30 11.69
N LEU A 129 -0.29 -44.18 12.66
CA LEU A 129 -1.33 -44.97 13.30
C LEU A 129 -2.36 -44.06 14.00
N GLU A 130 -1.90 -42.99 14.64
CA GLU A 130 -2.79 -41.98 15.24
C GLU A 130 -3.56 -41.20 14.17
N ALA A 131 -2.94 -40.83 13.05
CA ALA A 131 -3.63 -40.21 11.92
C ALA A 131 -4.74 -41.10 11.35
N GLU A 132 -4.51 -42.40 11.22
CA GLU A 132 -5.51 -43.37 10.78
C GLU A 132 -6.66 -43.52 11.79
N LYS A 133 -6.38 -43.50 13.10
CA LYS A 133 -7.41 -43.52 14.15
C LYS A 133 -8.29 -42.26 14.13
N ILE A 134 -7.70 -41.09 13.89
CA ILE A 134 -8.43 -39.82 13.78
C ILE A 134 -9.32 -39.81 12.53
N GLY A 135 -8.80 -40.34 11.42
CA GLY A 135 -9.46 -40.39 10.12
C GLY A 135 -9.19 -39.12 9.29
N TYR A 136 -8.87 -39.32 8.02
CA TYR A 136 -8.57 -38.24 7.08
C TYR A 136 -9.83 -37.51 6.58
N PRO A 137 -9.77 -36.20 6.27
CA PRO A 137 -8.58 -35.34 6.34
C PRO A 137 -8.20 -34.95 7.78
N ILE A 138 -6.90 -34.79 8.01
CA ILE A 138 -6.34 -34.34 9.30
C ILE A 138 -5.55 -33.04 9.16
N LEU A 139 -5.35 -32.36 10.27
CA LEU A 139 -4.59 -31.14 10.39
C LEU A 139 -3.35 -31.38 11.25
N VAL A 140 -2.18 -31.21 10.63
CA VAL A 140 -0.88 -31.30 11.28
C VAL A 140 -0.52 -29.89 11.77
N LYS A 141 -0.23 -29.73 13.07
CA LYS A 141 0.05 -28.43 13.68
C LYS A 141 1.31 -28.45 14.55
N PRO A 142 2.14 -27.39 14.52
CA PRO A 142 3.19 -27.21 15.52
C PRO A 142 2.60 -26.99 16.92
N THR A 143 3.28 -27.52 17.94
CA THR A 143 2.93 -27.32 19.36
C THR A 143 3.06 -25.87 19.80
N HIS A 144 3.96 -25.10 19.15
CA HIS A 144 4.24 -23.70 19.45
C HIS A 144 3.93 -22.81 18.25
N GLY A 145 3.59 -21.55 18.52
CA GLY A 145 3.30 -20.55 17.50
C GLY A 145 1.79 -20.38 17.19
N GLY A 146 1.41 -19.17 16.80
CA GLY A 146 0.03 -18.77 16.49
C GLY A 146 -0.16 -18.33 15.02
N GLY A 147 -1.40 -18.01 14.65
CA GLY A 147 -1.73 -17.42 13.34
C GLY A 147 -1.60 -18.38 12.14
N GLY A 148 -1.69 -19.68 12.38
CA GLY A 148 -1.74 -20.72 11.36
C GLY A 148 -0.44 -21.05 10.61
N LYS A 149 0.70 -20.48 11.02
CA LYS A 149 2.03 -20.81 10.47
C LYS A 149 2.41 -22.26 10.81
N GLY A 150 2.94 -23.00 9.82
CA GLY A 150 3.31 -24.40 9.99
C GLY A 150 2.15 -25.40 10.00
N MET A 151 0.90 -24.96 9.84
CA MET A 151 -0.25 -25.88 9.77
C MET A 151 -0.40 -26.45 8.36
N ARG A 152 -0.70 -27.75 8.27
CA ARG A 152 -0.90 -28.43 6.98
C ARG A 152 -2.08 -29.39 7.04
N ILE A 153 -2.92 -29.34 6.01
CA ILE A 153 -4.02 -30.28 5.85
C ILE A 153 -3.49 -31.48 5.08
N VAL A 154 -3.67 -32.67 5.64
CA VAL A 154 -3.30 -33.94 5.01
C VAL A 154 -4.58 -34.64 4.59
N GLN A 155 -4.72 -34.87 3.29
CA GLN A 155 -5.95 -35.40 2.70
C GLN A 155 -6.02 -36.92 2.72
N SER A 156 -4.87 -37.60 2.63
CA SER A 156 -4.82 -39.05 2.58
C SER A 156 -3.56 -39.63 3.26
N PRO A 157 -3.52 -40.94 3.55
CA PRO A 157 -2.38 -41.60 4.17
C PRO A 157 -1.06 -41.46 3.39
N GLU A 158 -1.13 -41.40 2.06
CA GLU A 158 0.04 -41.31 1.19
C GLU A 158 0.79 -39.99 1.37
N ASP A 159 0.06 -38.91 1.65
CA ASP A 159 0.60 -37.56 1.84
C ASP A 159 1.18 -37.31 3.25
N PHE A 160 0.96 -38.25 4.18
CA PHE A 160 1.22 -38.02 5.61
C PHE A 160 2.70 -37.80 5.92
N VAL A 161 3.59 -38.67 5.42
CA VAL A 161 5.01 -38.63 5.77
C VAL A 161 5.64 -37.31 5.38
N ASP A 162 5.43 -36.89 4.12
CA ASP A 162 6.01 -35.67 3.58
C ASP A 162 5.45 -34.43 4.29
N SER A 163 4.14 -34.43 4.57
CA SER A 163 3.48 -33.35 5.31
C SER A 163 3.98 -33.23 6.74
N PHE A 164 4.16 -34.36 7.44
CA PHE A 164 4.65 -34.41 8.82
C PHE A 164 6.10 -33.93 8.93
N ILE A 165 7.00 -34.46 8.10
CA ILE A 165 8.42 -34.05 8.07
C ILE A 165 8.52 -32.57 7.66
N GLY A 166 7.73 -32.14 6.68
CA GLY A 166 7.65 -30.74 6.27
C GLY A 166 7.25 -29.82 7.43
N ALA A 167 6.20 -30.19 8.17
CA ALA A 167 5.75 -29.45 9.34
C ALA A 167 6.81 -29.41 10.46
N GLN A 168 7.52 -30.51 10.73
CA GLN A 168 8.62 -30.54 11.71
C GLN A 168 9.75 -29.58 11.34
N ARG A 169 10.17 -29.55 10.07
CA ARG A 169 11.22 -28.63 9.59
C ARG A 169 10.79 -27.18 9.70
N GLU A 170 9.55 -26.88 9.33
CA GLU A 170 8.99 -25.53 9.41
C GLU A 170 8.84 -25.05 10.85
N ALA A 171 8.38 -25.93 11.74
CA ALA A 171 8.30 -25.65 13.18
C ALA A 171 9.69 -25.39 13.78
N ALA A 172 10.69 -26.21 13.42
CA ALA A 172 12.06 -26.01 13.89
C ALA A 172 12.66 -24.69 13.40
N ALA A 173 12.43 -24.33 12.13
CA ALA A 173 12.91 -23.08 11.55
C ALA A 173 12.20 -21.85 12.15
N SER A 174 10.91 -21.95 12.45
CA SER A 174 10.09 -20.82 12.89
C SER A 174 10.12 -20.60 14.40
N PHE A 175 10.18 -21.68 15.18
CA PHE A 175 9.98 -21.66 16.64
C PHE A 175 11.11 -22.35 17.41
N GLY A 176 12.10 -22.93 16.73
CA GLY A 176 13.19 -23.67 17.38
C GLY A 176 12.77 -25.01 17.98
N ILE A 177 11.53 -25.46 17.75
CA ILE A 177 10.93 -26.67 18.30
C ILE A 177 10.32 -27.49 17.17
N ASN A 178 10.55 -28.80 17.15
CA ASN A 178 10.11 -29.72 16.09
C ASN A 178 8.94 -30.63 16.49
N THR A 179 8.26 -30.35 17.60
CA THR A 179 7.14 -31.16 18.08
C THR A 179 5.82 -30.73 17.43
N ILE A 180 5.02 -31.72 17.05
CA ILE A 180 3.83 -31.58 16.21
C ILE A 180 2.65 -32.30 16.88
N LEU A 181 1.45 -31.79 16.64
CA LEU A 181 0.15 -32.30 17.06
C LEU A 181 -0.66 -32.73 15.83
N LEU A 182 -1.50 -33.75 15.97
CA LEU A 182 -2.45 -34.16 14.94
C LEU A 182 -3.86 -33.87 15.43
N GLU A 183 -4.68 -33.24 14.61
CA GLU A 183 -6.09 -32.96 14.92
C GLU A 183 -6.96 -33.35 13.72
N LYS A 184 -8.22 -33.71 13.98
CA LYS A 184 -9.21 -33.87 12.93
C LYS A 184 -9.40 -32.54 12.18
N TYR A 185 -9.37 -32.58 10.85
CA TYR A 185 -9.67 -31.39 10.06
C TYR A 185 -11.19 -31.19 9.94
N ILE A 186 -11.68 -30.04 10.39
CA ILE A 186 -13.08 -29.65 10.25
C ILE A 186 -13.28 -29.00 8.88
N THR A 187 -14.14 -29.59 8.05
CA THR A 187 -14.27 -29.22 6.63
C THR A 187 -15.16 -28.00 6.38
N LYS A 188 -16.24 -27.84 7.16
CA LYS A 188 -17.10 -26.64 7.15
C LYS A 188 -17.11 -25.93 8.51
N PRO A 189 -15.99 -25.32 8.89
CA PRO A 189 -15.84 -24.71 10.20
C PRO A 189 -16.37 -23.28 10.26
N ARG A 190 -17.04 -22.95 11.36
CA ARG A 190 -17.22 -21.58 11.85
C ARG A 190 -16.24 -21.30 12.97
N HIS A 191 -15.64 -20.11 12.96
CA HIS A 191 -14.80 -19.63 14.04
C HIS A 191 -15.67 -18.80 14.98
N ILE A 192 -16.09 -19.39 16.09
CA ILE A 192 -16.91 -18.73 17.11
C ILE A 192 -16.08 -18.61 18.39
N GLU A 193 -16.10 -17.43 18.98
CA GLU A 193 -15.33 -17.16 20.19
C GLU A 193 -16.21 -16.56 21.27
N VAL A 194 -15.87 -16.80 22.53
CA VAL A 194 -16.64 -16.34 23.68
C VAL A 194 -15.81 -15.33 24.47
N GLN A 195 -16.38 -14.14 24.67
CA GLN A 195 -15.80 -13.16 25.59
C GLN A 195 -15.99 -13.67 27.02
N ILE A 196 -14.90 -13.77 27.76
CA ILE A 196 -14.95 -14.06 29.20
C ILE A 196 -14.42 -12.86 29.99
N PHE A 197 -14.87 -12.77 31.23
CA PHE A 197 -14.39 -11.79 32.20
C PHE A 197 -14.32 -12.42 33.57
N GLY A 198 -13.16 -12.37 34.21
CA GLY A 198 -12.98 -12.82 35.59
C GLY A 198 -12.52 -11.71 36.52
N ASP A 199 -12.81 -11.81 37.82
CA ASP A 199 -12.25 -10.94 38.85
C ASP A 199 -11.27 -11.68 39.77
N LYS A 200 -10.62 -10.93 40.66
CA LYS A 200 -9.67 -11.48 41.65
C LYS A 200 -10.36 -12.21 42.81
N HIS A 201 -11.70 -12.25 42.84
CA HIS A 201 -12.52 -12.93 43.85
C HIS A 201 -12.99 -14.32 43.39
N GLY A 202 -12.60 -14.73 42.18
CA GLY A 202 -12.96 -16.03 41.60
C GLY A 202 -14.29 -16.03 40.84
N ASN A 203 -14.94 -14.87 40.67
CA ASN A 203 -16.10 -14.75 39.80
C ASN A 203 -15.64 -14.73 38.35
N ILE A 204 -16.26 -15.54 37.50
CA ILE A 204 -15.99 -15.58 36.06
C ILE A 204 -17.32 -15.72 35.32
N ILE A 205 -17.54 -14.84 34.35
CA ILE A 205 -18.74 -14.81 33.49
C ILE A 205 -18.34 -14.77 32.02
N HIS A 206 -19.27 -15.15 31.14
CA HIS A 206 -19.17 -14.90 29.70
C HIS A 206 -20.08 -13.72 29.28
N LEU A 207 -19.60 -12.94 28.32
CA LEU A 207 -20.26 -11.76 27.75
C LEU A 207 -20.74 -12.05 26.32
N ASN A 208 -21.39 -13.21 26.16
CA ASN A 208 -21.82 -13.79 24.88
C ASN A 208 -20.66 -14.11 23.93
N GLU A 209 -21.03 -14.61 22.75
CA GLU A 209 -20.14 -15.05 21.68
C GLU A 209 -20.06 -14.07 20.52
N ARG A 210 -18.99 -14.21 19.73
CA ARG A 210 -18.77 -13.52 18.46
C ARG A 210 -18.49 -14.55 17.37
N ASP A 211 -18.93 -14.27 16.15
CA ASP A 211 -18.52 -15.01 14.97
C ASP A 211 -17.44 -14.23 14.22
N CYS A 212 -16.29 -14.87 14.04
CA CYS A 212 -15.11 -14.34 13.36
C CYS A 212 -14.75 -15.19 12.12
N SER A 213 -15.72 -15.92 11.56
CA SER A 213 -15.51 -16.84 10.44
C SER A 213 -15.08 -16.10 9.17
N VAL A 214 -15.50 -14.85 8.98
CA VAL A 214 -15.11 -14.08 7.79
C VAL A 214 -13.67 -13.57 7.95
N GLN A 215 -12.73 -14.40 7.50
CA GLN A 215 -11.30 -14.17 7.61
C GLN A 215 -10.55 -14.48 6.31
N ARG A 216 -9.39 -13.85 6.11
CA ARG A 216 -8.48 -14.11 4.99
C ARG A 216 -7.15 -14.60 5.54
N ARG A 217 -6.70 -15.81 5.17
CA ARG A 217 -5.41 -16.38 5.62
C ARG A 217 -5.19 -16.20 7.14
N HIS A 218 -6.23 -16.50 7.93
CA HIS A 218 -6.27 -16.34 9.40
C HIS A 218 -6.27 -14.90 9.93
N GLN A 219 -6.45 -13.88 9.08
CA GLN A 219 -6.69 -12.49 9.47
C GLN A 219 -8.20 -12.22 9.48
N LYS A 220 -8.77 -11.89 10.65
CA LYS A 220 -10.21 -11.54 10.79
C LYS A 220 -10.50 -10.25 10.00
N ILE A 221 -11.62 -10.24 9.26
CA ILE A 221 -11.99 -9.14 8.35
C ILE A 221 -13.29 -8.46 8.78
N ILE A 222 -14.35 -9.26 8.99
CA ILE A 222 -15.62 -8.82 9.57
C ILE A 222 -15.97 -9.78 10.70
N GLU A 223 -16.31 -9.18 11.84
CA GLU A 223 -16.75 -9.87 13.05
C GLU A 223 -18.18 -9.47 13.38
N GLU A 224 -18.93 -10.38 13.98
CA GLU A 224 -20.30 -10.10 14.40
C GLU A 224 -20.67 -10.69 15.76
N ALA A 225 -21.56 -10.02 16.48
CA ALA A 225 -22.06 -10.47 17.77
C ALA A 225 -23.56 -10.15 17.88
N PRO A 226 -24.41 -11.10 18.33
CA PRO A 226 -24.12 -12.52 18.54
C PRO A 226 -23.78 -13.26 17.23
N ALA A 227 -23.32 -14.52 17.34
CA ALA A 227 -23.12 -15.36 16.17
C ALA A 227 -24.48 -15.70 15.50
N PRO A 228 -24.59 -15.62 14.16
CA PRO A 228 -25.84 -15.87 13.47
C PRO A 228 -26.22 -17.36 13.50
N ASN A 229 -27.52 -17.65 13.38
CA ASN A 229 -28.04 -19.01 13.20
C ASN A 229 -27.62 -20.03 14.28
N ILE A 230 -27.38 -19.60 15.53
CA ILE A 230 -27.14 -20.51 16.68
C ILE A 230 -28.27 -20.45 17.71
N SER A 231 -28.67 -21.61 18.24
CA SER A 231 -29.73 -21.72 19.23
C SER A 231 -29.32 -21.21 20.62
N GLY A 232 -30.30 -20.90 21.46
CA GLY A 232 -30.06 -20.48 22.86
C GLY A 232 -29.33 -21.55 23.67
N ASP A 233 -29.72 -22.83 23.51
CA ASP A 233 -29.09 -23.94 24.23
C ASP A 233 -27.63 -24.14 23.81
N PHE A 234 -27.35 -24.07 22.50
CA PHE A 234 -25.98 -24.16 21.98
C PHE A 234 -25.11 -23.04 22.55
N ARG A 235 -25.63 -21.81 22.55
CA ARG A 235 -24.95 -20.64 23.13
C ARG A 235 -24.68 -20.80 24.63
N SER A 236 -25.64 -21.32 25.39
CA SER A 236 -25.47 -21.59 26.82
C SER A 236 -24.36 -22.62 27.07
N HIS A 237 -24.36 -23.72 26.31
CA HIS A 237 -23.30 -24.74 26.42
C HIS A 237 -21.92 -24.20 26.03
N LEU A 238 -21.84 -23.41 24.96
CA LEU A 238 -20.61 -22.76 24.52
C LEU A 238 -20.07 -21.78 25.58
N GLY A 239 -20.96 -20.93 26.12
CA GLY A 239 -20.63 -19.99 27.19
C GLY A 239 -20.16 -20.68 28.47
N GLN A 240 -20.83 -21.76 28.87
CA GLN A 240 -20.44 -22.55 30.04
C GLN A 240 -19.08 -23.24 29.84
N ALA A 241 -18.80 -23.76 28.64
CA ALA A 241 -17.50 -24.33 28.32
C ALA A 241 -16.39 -23.27 28.40
N ALA A 242 -16.63 -22.05 27.93
CA ALA A 242 -15.68 -20.94 28.05
C ALA A 242 -15.43 -20.52 29.51
N VAL A 243 -16.47 -20.48 30.34
CA VAL A 243 -16.33 -20.20 31.77
C VAL A 243 -15.56 -21.32 32.48
N SER A 244 -15.81 -22.59 32.13
CA SER A 244 -15.06 -23.73 32.66
C SER A 244 -13.58 -23.67 32.28
N ALA A 245 -13.27 -23.31 31.03
CA ALA A 245 -11.90 -23.08 30.57
C ALA A 245 -11.18 -22.03 31.41
N ALA A 246 -11.81 -20.87 31.60
CA ALA A 246 -11.26 -19.78 32.39
C ALA A 246 -11.06 -20.14 33.88
N LYS A 247 -12.01 -20.87 34.47
CA LYS A 247 -11.90 -21.36 35.86
C LYS A 247 -10.72 -22.31 36.03
N ALA A 248 -10.44 -23.16 35.05
CA ALA A 248 -9.36 -24.13 35.12
C ALA A 248 -7.96 -23.51 35.29
N VAL A 249 -7.80 -22.24 34.89
CA VAL A 249 -6.53 -21.50 34.98
C VAL A 249 -6.58 -20.30 35.95
N ASN A 250 -7.62 -20.22 36.79
CA ASN A 250 -7.84 -19.12 37.73
C ASN A 250 -7.78 -17.74 37.05
N TYR A 251 -8.45 -17.62 35.89
CA TYR A 251 -8.37 -16.44 35.04
C TYR A 251 -9.04 -15.21 35.67
N HIS A 252 -8.48 -14.01 35.44
CA HIS A 252 -9.12 -12.73 35.71
C HIS A 252 -8.80 -11.71 34.61
N SER A 253 -9.49 -10.56 34.62
CA SER A 253 -9.53 -9.59 33.52
C SER A 253 -10.29 -10.12 32.29
N ALA A 254 -10.17 -9.41 31.17
CA ALA A 254 -10.76 -9.82 29.89
C ALA A 254 -9.95 -10.97 29.25
N GLY A 255 -10.65 -11.92 28.64
CA GLY A 255 -10.04 -12.98 27.82
C GLY A 255 -11.02 -13.46 26.76
N THR A 256 -10.56 -14.28 25.82
CA THR A 256 -11.44 -14.87 24.82
C THR A 256 -11.09 -16.34 24.61
N VAL A 257 -12.11 -17.19 24.67
CA VAL A 257 -11.98 -18.62 24.38
C VAL A 257 -12.45 -18.85 22.95
N GLU A 258 -11.55 -19.28 22.07
CA GLU A 258 -11.84 -19.51 20.66
C GLU A 258 -12.27 -20.97 20.45
N PHE A 259 -13.36 -21.16 19.71
CA PHE A 259 -13.91 -22.45 19.34
C PHE A 259 -14.02 -22.59 17.82
N ILE A 260 -13.80 -23.81 17.35
CA ILE A 260 -14.15 -24.24 16.01
C ILE A 260 -15.49 -24.98 16.08
N VAL A 261 -16.47 -24.52 15.33
CA VAL A 261 -17.80 -25.15 15.25
C VAL A 261 -17.91 -25.89 13.94
N ASP A 262 -18.13 -27.19 14.01
CA ASP A 262 -18.39 -28.02 12.84
C ASP A 262 -19.87 -27.93 12.48
N THR A 263 -20.18 -27.20 11.40
CA THR A 263 -21.56 -26.98 10.97
C THR A 263 -22.27 -28.24 10.47
N LEU A 264 -21.53 -29.31 10.15
CA LEU A 264 -22.11 -30.58 9.71
C LEU A 264 -22.60 -31.43 10.88
N SER A 265 -21.80 -31.51 11.95
CA SER A 265 -22.17 -32.26 13.16
C SER A 265 -22.98 -31.42 14.16
N GLY A 266 -22.84 -30.10 14.12
CA GLY A 266 -23.41 -29.19 15.13
C GLY A 266 -22.60 -29.16 16.43
N GLU A 267 -21.40 -29.74 16.45
CA GLU A 267 -20.51 -29.79 17.61
C GLU A 267 -19.50 -28.63 17.60
N PHE A 268 -19.01 -28.26 18.77
CA PHE A 268 -17.96 -27.26 18.93
C PHE A 268 -16.75 -27.83 19.67
N TYR A 269 -15.58 -27.30 19.36
CA TYR A 269 -14.33 -27.75 19.94
C TYR A 269 -13.41 -26.57 20.26
N PHE A 270 -12.75 -26.63 21.42
CA PHE A 270 -11.79 -25.63 21.85
C PHE A 270 -10.60 -25.57 20.89
N MET A 271 -10.28 -24.37 20.43
CA MET A 271 -9.07 -24.09 19.66
C MET A 271 -7.95 -23.62 20.58
N GLU A 272 -8.13 -22.43 21.15
CA GLU A 272 -7.16 -21.75 22.02
C GLU A 272 -7.86 -20.72 22.91
N MET A 273 -7.11 -20.16 23.85
CA MET A 273 -7.57 -19.11 24.75
C MET A 273 -6.61 -17.92 24.62
N ASN A 274 -7.11 -16.81 24.09
CA ASN A 274 -6.36 -15.57 23.99
C ASN A 274 -6.43 -14.84 25.33
N THR A 275 -5.25 -14.65 25.95
CA THR A 275 -5.14 -14.17 27.33
C THR A 275 -5.06 -12.65 27.42
N ARG A 276 -5.93 -11.99 26.65
CA ARG A 276 -5.95 -10.53 26.46
C ARG A 276 -7.34 -10.06 26.01
N LEU A 277 -7.53 -8.74 25.99
CA LEU A 277 -8.64 -8.12 25.29
C LEU A 277 -8.49 -8.36 23.78
N GLN A 278 -9.54 -8.83 23.12
CA GLN A 278 -9.52 -9.00 21.66
C GLN A 278 -9.70 -7.68 20.92
N VAL A 279 -9.24 -7.63 19.66
CA VAL A 279 -9.35 -6.43 18.82
C VAL A 279 -10.82 -6.08 18.61
N GLU A 280 -11.62 -7.10 18.36
CA GLU A 280 -13.06 -7.12 18.08
C GLU A 280 -13.95 -7.07 19.33
N HIS A 281 -13.38 -6.76 20.51
CA HIS A 281 -14.20 -6.55 21.71
C HIS A 281 -15.32 -5.49 21.56
N PRO A 282 -15.23 -4.45 20.70
CA PRO A 282 -16.32 -3.49 20.54
C PRO A 282 -17.65 -4.11 20.11
N VAL A 283 -17.69 -5.19 19.31
CA VAL A 283 -18.98 -5.81 18.97
C VAL A 283 -19.66 -6.40 20.21
N THR A 284 -18.89 -6.94 21.15
CA THR A 284 -19.40 -7.39 22.45
C THR A 284 -19.88 -6.20 23.28
N GLU A 285 -19.11 -5.10 23.34
CA GLU A 285 -19.51 -3.89 24.06
C GLU A 285 -20.83 -3.33 23.54
N MET A 286 -21.07 -3.36 22.23
CA MET A 286 -22.29 -2.80 21.63
C MET A 286 -23.54 -3.63 21.96
N ILE A 287 -23.44 -4.96 22.11
CA ILE A 287 -24.59 -5.81 22.48
C ILE A 287 -24.78 -5.96 24.00
N VAL A 288 -23.72 -5.74 24.78
CA VAL A 288 -23.74 -5.84 26.25
C VAL A 288 -23.98 -4.47 26.91
N GLY A 289 -23.58 -3.37 26.26
CA GLY A 289 -23.70 -2.01 26.78
C GLY A 289 -22.69 -1.68 27.88
N GLN A 290 -21.52 -2.33 27.90
CA GLN A 290 -20.50 -2.17 28.93
C GLN A 290 -19.12 -1.87 28.33
N ASP A 291 -18.31 -1.06 29.03
CA ASP A 291 -16.91 -0.78 28.67
C ASP A 291 -16.00 -1.82 29.33
N LEU A 292 -15.43 -2.71 28.52
CA LEU A 292 -14.59 -3.81 28.97
C LEU A 292 -13.23 -3.31 29.47
N VAL A 293 -12.70 -2.24 28.88
CA VAL A 293 -11.45 -1.63 29.35
C VAL A 293 -11.63 -1.03 30.75
N GLU A 294 -12.80 -0.46 31.04
CA GLU A 294 -13.15 0.02 32.38
C GLU A 294 -13.20 -1.13 33.37
N TRP A 295 -13.82 -2.25 32.99
CA TRP A 295 -13.85 -3.44 33.84
C TRP A 295 -12.45 -4.00 34.09
N GLN A 296 -11.55 -3.97 33.09
CA GLN A 296 -10.18 -4.44 33.26
C GLN A 296 -9.45 -3.61 34.33
N ILE A 297 -9.63 -2.28 34.29
CA ILE A 297 -9.06 -1.36 35.28
C ILE A 297 -9.63 -1.61 36.68
N ARG A 298 -10.96 -1.75 36.80
CA ARG A 298 -11.64 -2.04 38.09
C ARG A 298 -11.18 -3.36 38.70
N VAL A 299 -11.13 -4.43 37.90
CA VAL A 299 -10.64 -5.74 38.35
C VAL A 299 -9.16 -5.70 38.72
N ALA A 300 -8.33 -4.98 37.96
CA ALA A 300 -6.93 -4.78 38.31
C ALA A 300 -6.78 -4.08 39.67
N ASN A 301 -7.67 -3.13 39.98
CA ASN A 301 -7.82 -2.45 41.27
C ASN A 301 -8.44 -3.33 42.39
N GLY A 302 -8.79 -4.59 42.10
CA GLY A 302 -9.34 -5.54 43.07
C GLY A 302 -10.85 -5.46 43.28
N GLU A 303 -11.57 -4.70 42.47
CA GLU A 303 -13.04 -4.66 42.51
C GLU A 303 -13.64 -5.96 41.94
N PRO A 304 -14.82 -6.39 42.43
CA PRO A 304 -15.56 -7.51 41.86
C PRO A 304 -16.23 -7.13 40.54
N LEU A 305 -16.68 -8.14 39.78
CA LEU A 305 -17.51 -7.91 38.59
C LEU A 305 -18.81 -7.17 38.94
N PRO A 306 -19.25 -6.21 38.12
CA PRO A 306 -20.42 -5.39 38.43
C PRO A 306 -21.76 -6.09 38.18
N VAL A 307 -21.75 -7.20 37.45
CA VAL A 307 -22.95 -7.98 37.09
C VAL A 307 -22.68 -9.48 37.20
N SER A 308 -23.72 -10.24 37.49
CA SER A 308 -23.72 -11.71 37.46
C SER A 308 -24.01 -12.27 36.06
N GLN A 309 -23.78 -13.57 35.84
CA GLN A 309 -24.02 -14.21 34.54
C GLN A 309 -25.46 -14.06 34.04
N SER A 310 -26.46 -14.09 34.95
CA SER A 310 -27.87 -13.93 34.61
C SER A 310 -28.27 -12.50 34.26
N GLU A 311 -27.44 -11.52 34.61
CA GLU A 311 -27.67 -10.10 34.34
C GLU A 311 -26.95 -9.62 33.07
N VAL A 312 -26.15 -10.47 32.43
CA VAL A 312 -25.48 -10.16 31.16
C VAL A 312 -26.54 -10.02 30.06
N PRO A 313 -26.71 -8.83 29.47
CA PRO A 313 -27.72 -8.62 28.45
C PRO A 313 -27.23 -9.13 27.08
N LEU A 314 -28.18 -9.38 26.19
CA LEU A 314 -27.96 -9.67 24.77
C LEU A 314 -28.90 -8.77 23.96
N LEU A 315 -28.43 -7.57 23.63
CA LEU A 315 -29.23 -6.51 23.01
C LEU A 315 -28.85 -6.35 21.54
N GLY A 316 -29.81 -6.59 20.66
CA GLY A 316 -29.64 -6.39 19.22
C GLY A 316 -28.50 -7.20 18.61
N HIS A 317 -27.87 -6.63 17.59
CA HIS A 317 -26.79 -7.23 16.83
C HIS A 317 -25.75 -6.17 16.45
N ALA A 318 -24.48 -6.55 16.47
CA ALA A 318 -23.38 -5.68 16.07
C ALA A 318 -22.48 -6.34 15.02
N PHE A 319 -21.93 -5.51 14.14
CA PHE A 319 -20.88 -5.89 13.20
C PHE A 319 -19.67 -4.99 13.40
N GLU A 320 -18.48 -5.53 13.25
CA GLU A 320 -17.23 -4.79 13.12
C GLU A 320 -16.57 -5.11 11.79
N ALA A 321 -16.04 -4.10 11.12
CA ALA A 321 -15.24 -4.22 9.93
C ALA A 321 -13.85 -3.60 10.18
N ARG A 322 -12.79 -4.37 9.93
CA ARG A 322 -11.41 -3.89 10.04
C ARG A 322 -10.99 -3.16 8.77
N ILE A 323 -10.77 -1.86 8.90
CA ILE A 323 -10.32 -1.00 7.81
C ILE A 323 -8.80 -1.04 7.76
N TYR A 324 -8.25 -1.67 6.72
CA TYR A 324 -6.83 -1.84 6.49
C TYR A 324 -6.33 -0.96 5.33
N ALA A 325 -5.12 -0.44 5.50
CA ALA A 325 -4.27 0.10 4.44
C ALA A 325 -3.67 -1.06 3.62
N GLU A 326 -4.44 -1.62 2.69
CA GLU A 326 -4.04 -2.76 1.87
C GLU A 326 -4.53 -2.60 0.42
N ASN A 327 -3.74 -3.11 -0.52
CA ASN A 327 -4.11 -3.18 -1.93
C ASN A 327 -4.76 -4.54 -2.24
N VAL A 328 -6.09 -4.58 -2.22
CA VAL A 328 -6.88 -5.81 -2.42
C VAL A 328 -6.64 -6.45 -3.80
N PRO A 329 -6.70 -5.72 -4.94
CA PRO A 329 -6.43 -6.32 -6.26
C PRO A 329 -5.04 -6.96 -6.38
N LYS A 330 -4.04 -6.44 -5.66
CA LYS A 330 -2.68 -7.01 -5.63
C LYS A 330 -2.51 -8.08 -4.55
N GLY A 331 -3.57 -8.77 -4.15
CA GLY A 331 -3.52 -9.84 -3.17
C GLY A 331 -3.43 -9.35 -1.72
N PHE A 332 -4.03 -8.18 -1.43
CA PHE A 332 -4.05 -7.50 -0.13
C PHE A 332 -2.63 -7.25 0.40
N LEU A 333 -1.76 -6.68 -0.45
CA LEU A 333 -0.45 -6.24 -0.01
C LEU A 333 -0.60 -5.02 0.91
N PRO A 334 0.05 -5.00 2.09
CA PRO A 334 0.07 -3.82 2.95
C PRO A 334 0.55 -2.59 2.19
N ALA A 335 -0.14 -1.47 2.40
CA ALA A 335 0.16 -0.20 1.81
C ALA A 335 0.72 0.76 2.85
N THR A 336 1.65 1.60 2.43
CA THR A 336 2.29 2.63 3.27
C THR A 336 2.21 3.96 2.56
N GLY A 337 2.15 5.04 3.33
CA GLY A 337 1.99 6.39 2.77
C GLY A 337 1.26 7.33 3.71
N ILE A 338 0.94 8.51 3.20
CA ILE A 338 0.28 9.58 3.96
C ILE A 338 -1.23 9.50 3.74
N LEU A 339 -2.00 9.63 4.81
CA LEU A 339 -3.46 9.77 4.75
C LEU A 339 -3.84 11.21 4.40
N HIS A 340 -3.72 11.58 3.12
CA HIS A 340 -4.06 12.93 2.65
C HIS A 340 -5.50 13.35 2.94
N HIS A 341 -6.44 12.41 2.89
CA HIS A 341 -7.82 12.59 3.32
C HIS A 341 -8.21 11.45 4.23
N TYR A 342 -8.78 11.75 5.38
CA TYR A 342 -9.27 10.74 6.29
C TYR A 342 -10.51 11.28 7.00
N HIS A 343 -11.67 10.83 6.52
CA HIS A 343 -12.97 11.22 7.05
C HIS A 343 -13.79 9.96 7.34
N PRO A 344 -13.64 9.41 8.56
CA PRO A 344 -14.48 8.30 9.00
C PRO A 344 -15.93 8.78 9.15
N VAL A 345 -16.87 7.84 9.14
CA VAL A 345 -18.28 8.10 9.43
C VAL A 345 -18.46 8.71 10.82
N HIS A 346 -19.41 9.64 10.96
CA HIS A 346 -19.75 10.25 12.24
C HIS A 346 -20.20 9.20 13.26
N ALA A 347 -19.58 9.23 14.44
CA ALA A 347 -19.98 8.38 15.54
C ALA A 347 -21.36 8.78 16.09
N SER A 348 -22.14 7.78 16.45
CA SER A 348 -23.45 7.89 17.09
C SER A 348 -23.58 6.79 18.17
N SER A 349 -24.75 6.67 18.81
CA SER A 349 -25.02 5.54 19.70
C SER A 349 -25.04 4.19 18.98
N GLU A 350 -25.20 4.18 17.65
CA GLU A 350 -25.34 2.97 16.84
C GLU A 350 -24.15 2.74 15.90
N VAL A 351 -23.28 3.74 15.73
CA VAL A 351 -22.09 3.69 14.88
C VAL A 351 -20.88 4.16 15.68
N ARG A 352 -19.89 3.30 15.86
CA ARG A 352 -18.65 3.57 16.58
C ARG A 352 -17.47 3.40 15.63
N VAL A 353 -16.55 4.36 15.68
CA VAL A 353 -15.28 4.28 14.96
C VAL A 353 -14.13 4.30 15.96
N GLU A 354 -13.30 3.27 15.90
CA GLU A 354 -12.03 3.23 16.62
C GLU A 354 -10.89 3.44 15.64
N THR A 355 -10.03 4.43 15.88
CA THR A 355 -8.92 4.76 15.00
C THR A 355 -7.69 5.10 15.83
N GLY A 356 -6.52 4.74 15.28
CA GLY A 356 -5.21 5.14 15.77
C GLY A 356 -4.52 6.19 14.89
N VAL A 357 -5.19 6.67 13.84
CA VAL A 357 -4.65 7.62 12.85
C VAL A 357 -5.59 8.81 12.64
N GLU A 358 -5.01 9.91 12.19
CA GLU A 358 -5.71 11.13 11.77
C GLU A 358 -5.35 11.51 10.32
N GLN A 359 -6.10 12.45 9.75
CA GLN A 359 -5.74 13.03 8.47
C GLN A 359 -4.34 13.68 8.55
N GLY A 360 -3.49 13.33 7.59
CA GLY A 360 -2.10 13.77 7.51
C GLY A 360 -1.09 12.80 8.15
N ASP A 361 -1.56 11.79 8.90
CA ASP A 361 -0.65 10.79 9.48
C ASP A 361 -0.05 9.88 8.40
N THR A 362 1.13 9.32 8.71
CA THR A 362 1.83 8.36 7.85
C THR A 362 1.59 6.94 8.35
N VAL A 363 1.00 6.10 7.50
CA VAL A 363 0.95 4.65 7.72
C VAL A 363 2.32 4.07 7.35
N SER A 364 3.08 3.64 8.36
CA SER A 364 4.45 3.15 8.19
C SER A 364 4.51 1.65 7.88
N MET A 365 5.66 1.18 7.38
CA MET A 365 5.94 -0.25 7.17
C MET A 365 6.25 -1.03 8.46
N HIS A 366 6.39 -0.35 9.60
CA HIS A 366 6.87 -0.96 10.84
C HIS A 366 5.77 -1.62 11.66
N TYR A 367 4.50 -1.25 11.41
CA TYR A 367 3.35 -1.62 12.23
C TYR A 367 2.24 -2.24 11.39
N ASP A 368 1.20 -2.68 12.09
CA ASP A 368 0.00 -3.22 11.50
C ASP A 368 -0.70 -2.20 10.57
N PRO A 369 -1.14 -2.59 9.36
CA PRO A 369 -1.78 -1.68 8.41
C PRO A 369 -3.22 -1.27 8.79
N MET A 370 -3.77 -1.71 9.93
CA MET A 370 -5.12 -1.36 10.36
C MET A 370 -5.20 0.12 10.72
N ILE A 371 -6.02 0.87 9.98
CA ILE A 371 -6.23 2.30 10.18
C ILE A 371 -7.48 2.60 11.01
N ALA A 372 -8.49 1.72 10.98
CA ALA A 372 -9.69 1.88 11.80
C ALA A 372 -10.45 0.56 12.00
N LYS A 373 -11.33 0.56 13.00
CA LYS A 373 -12.41 -0.41 13.17
C LYS A 373 -13.73 0.34 13.08
N LEU A 374 -14.57 -0.08 12.14
CA LEU A 374 -15.93 0.44 12.00
C LEU A 374 -16.89 -0.55 12.65
N VAL A 375 -17.56 -0.11 13.71
CA VAL A 375 -18.49 -0.94 14.49
C VAL A 375 -19.88 -0.35 14.35
N VAL A 376 -20.87 -1.17 14.03
CA VAL A 376 -22.26 -0.74 13.94
C VAL A 376 -23.15 -1.65 14.76
N TRP A 377 -24.28 -1.13 15.23
CA TRP A 377 -25.27 -1.86 15.99
C TRP A 377 -26.69 -1.61 15.45
N GLY A 378 -27.54 -2.62 15.51
CA GLY A 378 -28.96 -2.54 15.18
C GLY A 378 -29.81 -3.46 16.05
N GLU A 379 -31.13 -3.26 16.02
CA GLU A 379 -32.08 -4.07 16.80
C GLU A 379 -32.07 -5.55 16.40
N ASP A 380 -31.70 -5.83 15.15
CA ASP A 380 -31.45 -7.16 14.62
C ASP A 380 -30.26 -7.14 13.64
N ARG A 381 -29.85 -8.33 13.20
CA ARG A 381 -28.75 -8.51 12.25
C ARG A 381 -28.98 -7.76 10.94
N THR A 382 -30.20 -7.73 10.43
CA THR A 382 -30.54 -7.04 9.17
C THR A 382 -30.36 -5.53 9.31
N GLY A 383 -30.88 -4.94 10.39
CA GLY A 383 -30.74 -3.52 10.71
C GLY A 383 -29.28 -3.11 10.92
N ALA A 384 -28.50 -3.94 11.62
CA ALA A 384 -27.06 -3.73 11.76
C ALA A 384 -26.32 -3.80 10.41
N LEU A 385 -26.69 -4.75 9.54
CA LEU A 385 -26.08 -4.91 8.23
C LEU A 385 -26.40 -3.73 7.28
N ILE A 386 -27.63 -3.22 7.29
CA ILE A 386 -28.01 -2.01 6.56
C ILE A 386 -27.13 -0.83 6.99
N LYS A 387 -26.94 -0.66 8.31
CA LYS A 387 -26.06 0.39 8.86
C LYS A 387 -24.59 0.18 8.50
N MET A 388 -24.10 -1.06 8.47
CA MET A 388 -22.74 -1.37 8.02
C MET A 388 -22.54 -0.95 6.56
N ARG A 389 -23.47 -1.33 5.67
CA ARG A 389 -23.45 -0.97 4.24
C ARG A 389 -23.45 0.55 4.04
N ASP A 390 -24.34 1.26 4.74
CA ASP A 390 -24.42 2.72 4.70
C ASP A 390 -23.14 3.38 5.23
N SER A 391 -22.62 2.91 6.37
CA SER A 391 -21.42 3.44 7.01
C SER A 391 -20.16 3.24 6.16
N LEU A 392 -19.99 2.06 5.56
CA LEU A 392 -18.88 1.78 4.63
C LEU A 392 -18.96 2.68 3.39
N SER A 393 -20.16 2.92 2.86
CA SER A 393 -20.34 3.82 1.70
C SER A 393 -19.98 5.28 1.99
N LYS A 394 -20.03 5.69 3.26
CA LYS A 394 -19.71 7.04 3.74
C LYS A 394 -18.28 7.17 4.26
N PHE A 395 -17.56 6.06 4.46
CA PHE A 395 -16.19 6.06 4.97
C PHE A 395 -15.21 6.50 3.88
N GLN A 396 -14.48 7.59 4.10
CA GLN A 396 -13.63 8.18 3.07
C GLN A 396 -12.17 8.21 3.52
N VAL A 397 -11.29 7.62 2.71
CA VAL A 397 -9.84 7.62 2.94
C VAL A 397 -9.14 7.88 1.62
N ALA A 398 -8.13 8.76 1.56
CA ALA A 398 -7.27 8.98 0.41
C ALA A 398 -5.79 9.13 0.75
N GLY A 399 -4.95 8.80 -0.23
CA GLY A 399 -3.48 8.81 -0.14
C GLY A 399 -2.84 7.42 -0.20
N LEU A 400 -3.59 6.36 0.14
CA LEU A 400 -3.16 4.96 0.05
C LEU A 400 -4.35 4.02 -0.19
N PRO A 401 -4.16 2.87 -0.85
CA PRO A 401 -5.22 1.89 -1.09
C PRO A 401 -5.73 1.28 0.22
N THR A 402 -7.02 0.96 0.26
CA THR A 402 -7.68 0.40 1.43
C THR A 402 -8.59 -0.76 1.04
N ASN A 403 -8.97 -1.58 2.01
CA ASN A 403 -9.91 -2.69 1.81
C ASN A 403 -11.41 -2.29 1.91
N ILE A 404 -11.74 -1.00 1.99
CA ILE A 404 -13.13 -0.53 2.20
C ILE A 404 -14.08 -1.03 1.11
N ASP A 405 -13.65 -1.01 -0.15
CA ASP A 405 -14.47 -1.45 -1.27
C ASP A 405 -14.73 -2.96 -1.22
N PHE A 406 -13.71 -3.74 -0.82
CA PHE A 406 -13.85 -5.17 -0.59
C PHE A 406 -14.84 -5.47 0.54
N LEU A 407 -14.73 -4.74 1.66
CA LEU A 407 -15.68 -4.86 2.77
C LEU A 407 -17.11 -4.51 2.34
N SER A 408 -17.28 -3.48 1.49
CA SER A 408 -18.58 -3.10 0.94
C SER A 408 -19.16 -4.22 0.07
N LYS A 409 -18.36 -4.83 -0.82
CA LYS A 409 -18.80 -5.99 -1.62
C LYS A 409 -19.19 -7.18 -0.76
N LEU A 410 -18.37 -7.51 0.23
CA LEU A 410 -18.61 -8.60 1.17
C LEU A 410 -19.90 -8.38 1.97
N ALA A 411 -20.09 -7.19 2.54
CA ALA A 411 -21.30 -6.84 3.28
C ALA A 411 -22.57 -6.88 2.42
N ASN A 412 -22.46 -6.70 1.10
CA ASN A 412 -23.57 -6.82 0.15
C ASN A 412 -23.75 -8.24 -0.42
N HIS A 413 -22.90 -9.20 -0.05
CA HIS A 413 -22.97 -10.56 -0.57
C HIS A 413 -24.16 -11.33 0.00
N GLY A 414 -24.91 -12.04 -0.86
CA GLY A 414 -26.16 -12.73 -0.48
C GLY A 414 -25.97 -13.82 0.57
N ALA A 415 -24.88 -14.59 0.51
CA ALA A 415 -24.56 -15.61 1.53
C ALA A 415 -24.26 -14.96 2.90
N PHE A 416 -23.56 -13.82 2.91
CA PHE A 416 -23.28 -13.08 4.13
C PHE A 416 -24.56 -12.53 4.77
N GLU A 417 -25.48 -12.00 3.96
CA GLU A 417 -26.79 -11.52 4.42
C GLU A 417 -27.63 -12.63 5.10
N LYS A 418 -27.56 -13.86 4.60
CA LYS A 418 -28.24 -15.02 5.18
C LYS A 418 -27.55 -15.61 6.43
N GLY A 419 -26.35 -15.14 6.76
CA GLY A 419 -25.54 -15.70 7.85
C GLY A 419 -24.94 -17.07 7.50
N GLU A 420 -24.74 -17.36 6.22
CA GLU A 420 -24.05 -18.55 5.70
C GLU A 420 -22.53 -18.29 5.73
N VAL A 421 -21.97 -18.16 6.93
CA VAL A 421 -20.55 -17.83 7.15
C VAL A 421 -19.73 -19.06 7.51
N GLU A 422 -18.50 -19.14 7.00
CA GLU A 422 -17.50 -20.14 7.36
C GLU A 422 -16.07 -19.61 7.14
N THR A 423 -15.04 -20.26 7.70
CA THR A 423 -13.65 -19.73 7.63
C THR A 423 -13.07 -19.63 6.22
N HIS A 424 -13.68 -20.31 5.25
CA HIS A 424 -13.31 -20.30 3.84
C HIS A 424 -14.19 -19.35 3.00
N PHE A 425 -15.06 -18.54 3.61
CA PHE A 425 -16.06 -17.71 2.92
C PHE A 425 -15.46 -16.90 1.76
N ILE A 426 -14.32 -16.22 1.98
CA ILE A 426 -13.68 -15.38 0.96
C ILE A 426 -13.13 -16.22 -0.21
N GLU A 427 -12.63 -17.42 0.05
CA GLU A 427 -12.12 -18.32 -1.00
C GLU A 427 -13.26 -18.95 -1.79
N LEU A 428 -14.35 -19.34 -1.12
CA LEU A 428 -15.54 -19.94 -1.74
C LEU A 428 -16.29 -18.96 -2.66
N HIS A 429 -16.34 -17.70 -2.27
CA HIS A 429 -17.01 -16.63 -3.02
C HIS A 429 -16.03 -15.71 -3.74
N LYS A 430 -14.82 -16.21 -4.05
CA LYS A 430 -13.76 -15.43 -4.68
C LYS A 430 -14.21 -14.78 -5.99
N ASP A 431 -14.91 -15.55 -6.82
CA ASP A 431 -15.38 -15.07 -8.13
C ASP A 431 -16.42 -13.94 -8.03
N ASP A 432 -17.17 -13.89 -6.91
CA ASP A 432 -18.16 -12.84 -6.63
C ASP A 432 -17.53 -11.60 -5.96
N LEU A 433 -16.47 -11.81 -5.18
CA LEU A 433 -15.83 -10.77 -4.35
C LEU A 433 -14.69 -10.02 -5.08
N PHE A 434 -14.00 -10.69 -5.99
CA PHE A 434 -12.88 -10.11 -6.75
C PHE A 434 -13.26 -9.89 -8.21
N VAL A 435 -12.66 -8.88 -8.82
CA VAL A 435 -12.79 -8.66 -10.26
C VAL A 435 -11.69 -9.47 -10.94
N ASP A 436 -12.06 -10.30 -11.91
CA ASP A 436 -11.07 -10.95 -12.78
C ASP A 436 -10.55 -9.92 -13.80
N PRO A 437 -9.26 -9.52 -13.73
CA PRO A 437 -8.68 -8.57 -14.68
C PRO A 437 -8.55 -9.14 -16.10
N ASP A 438 -8.66 -10.45 -16.26
CA ASP A 438 -8.59 -11.12 -17.57
C ASP A 438 -10.02 -11.28 -18.19
N ASP A 439 -11.10 -10.86 -17.51
CA ASP A 439 -12.46 -10.77 -18.08
C ASP A 439 -12.69 -9.43 -18.81
N GLU A 440 -12.84 -9.51 -20.14
CA GLU A 440 -13.09 -8.35 -21.01
C GLU A 440 -14.39 -7.60 -20.67
N LEU A 441 -15.44 -8.30 -20.22
CA LEU A 441 -16.74 -7.69 -19.92
C LEU A 441 -16.67 -6.84 -18.65
N SER A 442 -16.07 -7.39 -17.59
CA SER A 442 -15.80 -6.69 -16.33
C SER A 442 -14.88 -5.50 -16.54
N THR A 443 -13.79 -5.67 -17.30
CA THR A 443 -12.86 -4.58 -17.63
C THR A 443 -13.56 -3.42 -18.36
N LYS A 444 -14.44 -3.74 -19.32
CA LYS A 444 -15.23 -2.73 -20.04
C LYS A 444 -16.25 -2.01 -19.13
N LEU A 445 -16.85 -2.72 -18.17
CA LEU A 445 -17.76 -2.13 -17.21
C LEU A 445 -17.03 -1.17 -16.25
N VAL A 446 -15.86 -1.58 -15.74
CA VAL A 446 -14.99 -0.76 -14.88
C VAL A 446 -14.53 0.50 -15.63
N TYR A 447 -14.05 0.36 -16.86
CA TYR A 447 -13.65 1.51 -17.70
C TYR A 447 -14.82 2.49 -17.95
N ASN A 448 -16.01 1.97 -18.28
CA ASN A 448 -17.19 2.82 -18.47
C ASN A 448 -17.66 3.49 -17.18
N SER A 449 -17.45 2.87 -16.02
CA SER A 449 -17.67 3.50 -14.71
C SER A 449 -16.67 4.63 -14.48
N ALA A 450 -15.37 4.36 -14.70
CA ALA A 450 -14.28 5.33 -14.60
C ALA A 450 -14.48 6.55 -15.50
N ALA A 451 -14.83 6.34 -16.76
CA ALA A 451 -15.12 7.41 -17.71
C ALA A 451 -16.30 8.29 -17.26
N ARG A 452 -17.35 7.69 -16.66
CA ARG A 452 -18.49 8.43 -16.11
C ARG A 452 -18.12 9.25 -14.87
N SER A 453 -17.37 8.67 -13.94
CA SER A 453 -16.89 9.39 -12.74
C SER A 453 -15.96 10.53 -13.10
N ALA A 454 -15.04 10.30 -14.05
CA ALA A 454 -14.16 11.32 -14.60
C ALA A 454 -14.95 12.49 -15.21
N ALA A 455 -16.03 12.20 -15.95
CA ALA A 455 -16.88 13.24 -16.51
C ALA A 455 -17.65 14.05 -15.46
N ILE A 456 -18.14 13.38 -14.42
CA ILE A 456 -18.74 14.05 -13.26
C ILE A 456 -17.72 14.99 -12.59
N ALA A 457 -16.46 14.55 -12.44
CA ALA A 457 -15.39 15.39 -11.91
C ALA A 457 -15.15 16.65 -12.73
N ALA A 458 -14.97 16.47 -14.03
CA ALA A 458 -14.71 17.55 -14.97
C ALA A 458 -15.82 18.60 -14.89
N ALA A 459 -17.08 18.15 -14.86
CA ALA A 459 -18.25 18.99 -14.70
C ALA A 459 -18.14 19.92 -13.48
N CYS A 460 -17.83 19.33 -12.34
CA CYS A 460 -17.80 19.98 -11.05
C CYS A 460 -16.59 20.92 -10.89
N LEU A 461 -15.45 20.58 -11.49
CA LEU A 461 -14.27 21.44 -11.51
C LEU A 461 -14.52 22.73 -12.29
N CYS A 462 -15.20 22.62 -13.44
CA CYS A 462 -15.64 23.79 -14.19
C CYS A 462 -16.54 24.68 -13.32
N GLU A 463 -17.49 24.10 -12.60
CA GLU A 463 -18.40 24.85 -11.72
C GLU A 463 -17.63 25.61 -10.62
N LYS A 464 -16.66 24.96 -9.98
CA LYS A 464 -15.82 25.58 -8.95
C LYS A 464 -15.07 26.80 -9.48
N GLU A 465 -14.50 26.68 -10.68
CA GLU A 465 -13.79 27.78 -11.33
C GLU A 465 -14.74 28.91 -11.76
N HIS A 466 -15.94 28.58 -12.24
CA HIS A 466 -16.98 29.57 -12.56
C HIS A 466 -17.42 30.36 -11.31
N ALA A 467 -17.69 29.68 -10.18
CA ALA A 467 -18.03 30.32 -8.92
C ALA A 467 -16.90 31.20 -8.37
N SER A 468 -15.65 30.75 -8.48
CA SER A 468 -14.48 31.54 -8.08
C SER A 468 -14.33 32.81 -8.95
N ALA A 469 -14.67 32.72 -10.24
CA ALA A 469 -14.64 33.85 -11.17
C ALA A 469 -15.77 34.87 -10.91
N SER A 470 -16.97 34.42 -10.50
CA SER A 470 -18.10 35.31 -10.19
C SER A 470 -17.92 36.07 -8.87
N GLU A 471 -17.27 35.48 -7.86
CA GLU A 471 -16.97 36.13 -6.57
C GLU A 471 -15.84 37.18 -6.67
N SER A 472 -14.88 36.97 -7.58
CA SER A 472 -13.70 37.83 -7.75
C SER A 472 -13.95 39.18 -8.45
N SER A 473 -15.21 39.51 -8.82
CA SER A 473 -15.55 40.73 -9.56
C SER A 473 -16.66 41.56 -8.91
N PRO A 474 -16.36 42.58 -8.08
CA PRO A 474 -17.33 43.60 -7.72
C PRO A 474 -17.43 44.64 -8.85
N GLY A 475 -18.27 44.38 -9.86
CA GLY A 475 -18.56 45.33 -10.92
C GLY A 475 -19.18 44.67 -12.16
N SER A 476 -20.18 45.33 -12.76
CA SER A 476 -20.87 44.88 -13.98
C SER A 476 -19.87 44.74 -15.14
N LEU A 477 -19.31 43.53 -15.29
CA LEU A 477 -18.60 43.16 -16.50
C LEU A 477 -19.63 42.98 -17.62
N SER A 478 -19.36 43.61 -18.76
CA SER A 478 -20.15 43.47 -19.99
C SER A 478 -20.23 41.99 -20.40
N ILE A 479 -21.34 41.58 -21.04
CA ILE A 479 -21.57 40.19 -21.51
C ILE A 479 -20.39 39.61 -22.32
N TRP A 480 -19.60 40.48 -22.93
CA TRP A 480 -18.43 40.15 -23.74
C TRP A 480 -17.21 39.69 -22.92
N TYR A 481 -17.19 39.96 -21.61
CA TYR A 481 -16.16 39.55 -20.64
C TYR A 481 -16.67 38.53 -19.62
N ALA A 482 -17.83 37.91 -19.86
CA ALA A 482 -18.28 36.76 -19.07
C ALA A 482 -17.25 35.62 -19.18
N ASN A 483 -17.21 34.71 -18.19
CA ASN A 483 -16.41 33.50 -18.27
C ASN A 483 -17.34 32.27 -18.38
N PRO A 484 -17.43 31.61 -19.55
CA PRO A 484 -16.66 31.89 -20.76
C PRO A 484 -17.24 33.08 -21.56
N PRO A 485 -16.44 33.73 -22.43
CA PRO A 485 -16.88 34.93 -23.13
C PRO A 485 -18.02 34.62 -24.10
N PHE A 486 -19.09 35.44 -24.08
CA PHE A 486 -20.24 35.26 -24.96
C PHE A 486 -19.80 35.33 -26.43
N ARG A 487 -20.20 34.33 -27.22
CA ARG A 487 -19.97 34.24 -28.66
C ARG A 487 -21.20 33.62 -29.32
N MET A 488 -21.90 34.43 -30.12
CA MET A 488 -23.11 34.03 -30.82
C MET A 488 -22.81 32.85 -31.78
N ASN A 489 -23.59 31.77 -31.72
CA ASN A 489 -23.42 30.53 -32.49
C ASN A 489 -22.12 29.73 -32.23
N HIS A 490 -21.41 30.01 -31.14
CA HIS A 490 -20.20 29.28 -30.76
C HIS A 490 -20.45 28.46 -29.49
N PHE A 491 -20.02 27.21 -29.48
CA PHE A 491 -20.01 26.38 -28.28
C PHE A 491 -18.60 26.40 -27.70
N VAL A 492 -18.47 26.85 -26.46
CA VAL A 492 -17.17 26.83 -25.77
C VAL A 492 -16.82 25.38 -25.50
N LYS A 493 -15.80 24.88 -26.20
CA LYS A 493 -15.27 23.53 -26.04
C LYS A 493 -14.10 23.54 -25.05
N ARG A 494 -14.30 23.03 -23.85
CA ARG A 494 -13.21 22.83 -22.88
C ARG A 494 -12.73 21.38 -22.94
N THR A 495 -11.43 21.18 -23.05
CA THR A 495 -10.84 19.83 -23.04
C THR A 495 -10.09 19.61 -21.73
N MET A 496 -10.40 18.52 -21.03
CA MET A 496 -9.76 18.13 -19.77
C MET A 496 -9.17 16.74 -19.94
N ALA A 497 -7.90 16.59 -19.56
CA ALA A 497 -7.23 15.30 -19.51
C ALA A 497 -7.22 14.82 -18.05
N LEU A 498 -7.84 13.68 -17.79
CA LEU A 498 -7.86 13.03 -16.49
C LEU A 498 -7.07 11.71 -16.57
N GLU A 499 -6.26 11.46 -15.56
CA GLU A 499 -5.60 10.16 -15.38
C GLU A 499 -6.46 9.30 -14.47
N TRP A 500 -6.77 8.09 -14.92
CA TRP A 500 -7.37 7.08 -14.07
C TRP A 500 -6.34 5.99 -13.80
N GLU A 501 -6.02 5.81 -12.52
CA GLU A 501 -5.17 4.73 -12.05
C GLU A 501 -6.07 3.51 -11.80
N ASP A 502 -6.03 2.57 -12.74
CA ASP A 502 -6.74 1.30 -12.59
C ASP A 502 -5.92 0.38 -11.68
N GLU A 503 -6.34 0.27 -10.42
CA GLU A 503 -5.67 -0.61 -9.45
C GLU A 503 -5.83 -2.10 -9.79
N SER A 504 -6.72 -2.46 -10.72
CA SER A 504 -7.05 -3.86 -11.07
C SER A 504 -6.38 -4.38 -12.34
N SER A 505 -6.03 -3.53 -13.30
CA SER A 505 -5.44 -4.00 -14.56
C SER A 505 -3.90 -4.06 -14.53
N LYS A 506 -3.36 -5.01 -15.30
CA LYS A 506 -1.92 -5.10 -15.62
C LYS A 506 -1.43 -3.90 -16.47
N PHE A 507 -2.32 -3.00 -16.88
CA PHE A 507 -2.06 -1.92 -17.83
C PHE A 507 -1.95 -0.56 -17.13
N SER A 508 -0.85 0.14 -17.39
CA SER A 508 -0.58 1.50 -16.90
C SER A 508 -1.64 2.49 -17.38
N CYS A 509 -2.12 3.35 -16.47
CA CYS A 509 -2.83 4.62 -16.65
C CYS A 509 -3.48 4.86 -18.03
N CYS A 510 -4.81 4.88 -18.05
CA CYS A 510 -5.58 5.24 -19.24
C CYS A 510 -5.91 6.75 -19.18
N PRO A 511 -5.31 7.60 -20.03
CA PRO A 511 -5.68 9.00 -20.11
C PRO A 511 -7.11 9.11 -20.66
N LEU A 512 -8.01 9.64 -19.85
CA LEU A 512 -9.39 9.98 -20.22
C LEU A 512 -9.41 11.43 -20.70
N ILE A 513 -9.49 11.62 -22.02
CA ILE A 513 -9.68 12.95 -22.61
C ILE A 513 -11.18 13.22 -22.69
N LEU A 514 -11.64 14.22 -21.94
CA LEU A 514 -13.02 14.67 -21.96
C LEU A 514 -13.09 16.02 -22.67
N SER A 515 -14.01 16.13 -23.63
CA SER A 515 -14.37 17.41 -24.24
C SER A 515 -15.77 17.81 -23.76
N GLN A 516 -15.92 18.99 -23.17
CA GLN A 516 -17.18 19.54 -22.70
C GLN A 516 -17.61 20.71 -23.60
N PHE A 517 -18.91 20.84 -23.87
CA PHE A 517 -19.50 22.01 -24.51
C PHE A 517 -20.37 22.78 -23.49
N LEU A 518 -20.19 24.09 -23.34
CA LEU A 518 -21.07 24.91 -22.49
C LEU A 518 -22.18 25.58 -23.33
N ARG A 519 -23.45 25.47 -22.87
CA ARG A 519 -24.62 26.26 -23.31
C ARG A 519 -25.18 27.08 -22.14
N GLU A 520 -25.76 28.24 -22.45
CA GLU A 520 -26.25 29.24 -21.49
C GLU A 520 -27.54 28.85 -20.73
N GLU A 521 -28.39 27.94 -21.24
CA GLU A 521 -29.66 27.60 -20.57
C GLU A 521 -29.75 26.19 -19.98
N ALA A 522 -28.72 25.36 -20.20
CA ALA A 522 -28.50 24.09 -19.51
C ALA A 522 -27.10 23.62 -19.92
N HIS A 523 -26.22 23.37 -18.94
CA HIS A 523 -24.86 22.90 -19.18
C HIS A 523 -24.83 21.43 -19.61
N ASP A 524 -25.30 21.14 -20.83
CA ASP A 524 -25.28 19.81 -21.43
C ASP A 524 -23.85 19.30 -21.63
N ILE A 525 -23.44 18.32 -20.83
CA ILE A 525 -22.16 17.63 -20.99
C ILE A 525 -22.32 16.53 -22.05
N SER A 526 -21.61 16.64 -23.16
CA SER A 526 -21.45 15.54 -24.12
C SER A 526 -20.05 14.94 -24.00
N ILE A 527 -19.96 13.77 -23.37
CA ILE A 527 -18.71 13.01 -23.27
C ILE A 527 -18.46 12.31 -24.61
N SER A 528 -17.47 12.75 -25.37
CA SER A 528 -17.04 12.04 -26.59
C SER A 528 -16.03 10.94 -26.23
N SER A 529 -16.46 9.86 -25.59
CA SER A 529 -15.68 8.63 -25.43
C SER A 529 -16.46 7.43 -25.97
N SER A 530 -16.53 7.30 -27.30
CA SER A 530 -17.09 6.16 -28.07
C SER A 530 -18.48 5.57 -27.72
N THR A 531 -19.14 5.90 -26.60
CA THR A 531 -20.43 5.33 -26.20
C THR A 531 -21.24 6.26 -25.29
N SER A 532 -22.27 6.87 -25.88
CA SER A 532 -23.45 7.52 -25.30
C SER A 532 -23.33 8.94 -24.70
N THR A 533 -24.13 9.83 -25.28
CA THR A 533 -24.45 11.19 -24.85
C THR A 533 -25.57 11.16 -23.79
N SER A 534 -25.40 11.87 -22.68
CA SER A 534 -26.53 12.22 -21.81
C SER A 534 -26.29 13.56 -21.13
N GLY A 535 -27.19 14.52 -21.38
CA GLY A 535 -27.19 15.85 -20.76
C GLY A 535 -27.30 15.81 -19.23
N MET A 536 -26.70 16.81 -18.59
CA MET A 536 -26.60 16.97 -17.13
C MET A 536 -27.13 18.34 -16.72
N ASP A 537 -27.89 18.37 -15.63
CA ASP A 537 -28.47 19.57 -14.99
C ASP A 537 -27.96 19.64 -13.53
N ARG A 538 -27.70 20.83 -12.98
CA ARG A 538 -26.87 20.99 -11.76
C ARG A 538 -27.42 22.00 -10.73
N ARG A 539 -27.17 21.74 -9.44
CA ARG A 539 -27.17 22.71 -8.32
C ARG A 539 -26.07 22.31 -7.33
N GLY A 540 -25.25 23.26 -6.85
CA GLY A 540 -24.20 23.03 -5.86
C GLY A 540 -24.15 24.14 -4.80
N GLU A 541 -23.82 23.77 -3.57
CA GLU A 541 -23.46 24.67 -2.46
C GLU A 541 -22.00 24.38 -2.07
N ILE A 542 -21.22 25.42 -1.81
CA ILE A 542 -19.78 25.32 -1.47
C ILE A 542 -19.64 25.46 0.05
N SER A 543 -18.95 24.52 0.70
CA SER A 543 -18.58 24.61 2.12
C SER A 543 -17.23 23.93 2.39
N ASP A 544 -16.28 24.65 3.00
CA ASP A 544 -15.06 24.14 3.63
C ASP A 544 -14.19 23.14 2.83
N GLY A 545 -13.78 23.50 1.60
CA GLY A 545 -12.79 22.74 0.82
C GLY A 545 -13.27 21.39 0.25
N THR A 546 -14.43 20.92 0.70
CA THR A 546 -15.19 19.79 0.14
C THR A 546 -16.24 20.35 -0.78
N LEU A 547 -16.29 19.87 -2.03
CA LEU A 547 -17.30 20.36 -2.97
C LEU A 547 -18.42 19.34 -3.12
N LEU A 548 -19.61 19.69 -2.65
CA LEU A 548 -20.83 18.90 -2.76
C LEU A 548 -21.62 19.38 -3.98
N PHE A 549 -21.78 18.51 -4.96
CA PHE A 549 -22.55 18.78 -6.17
C PHE A 549 -23.76 17.86 -6.25
N THR A 550 -24.91 18.40 -6.66
CA THR A 550 -26.02 17.55 -7.11
C THR A 550 -26.04 17.56 -8.63
N VAL A 551 -25.84 16.39 -9.23
CA VAL A 551 -25.69 16.20 -10.67
C VAL A 551 -26.81 15.31 -11.19
N LYS A 552 -27.56 15.77 -12.19
CA LYS A 552 -28.62 15.00 -12.83
C LYS A 552 -28.07 14.13 -13.96
N VAL A 553 -28.00 12.82 -13.78
CA VAL A 553 -27.58 11.86 -14.81
C VAL A 553 -28.80 11.12 -15.34
N ARG A 554 -29.08 11.19 -16.65
CA ARG A 554 -30.23 10.49 -17.30
C ARG A 554 -31.57 10.69 -16.57
N LYS A 555 -31.83 11.93 -16.10
CA LYS A 555 -33.02 12.37 -15.32
C LYS A 555 -33.03 12.01 -13.83
N LEU A 556 -32.00 11.36 -13.29
CA LEU A 556 -31.86 11.08 -11.85
C LEU A 556 -30.88 12.05 -11.21
N TRP A 557 -31.29 12.73 -10.15
CA TRP A 557 -30.38 13.55 -9.33
C TRP A 557 -29.48 12.66 -8.49
N ARG A 558 -28.19 13.00 -8.43
CA ARG A 558 -27.17 12.28 -7.66
C ARG A 558 -26.28 13.26 -6.92
N SER A 559 -25.92 12.94 -5.69
CA SER A 559 -24.96 13.74 -4.90
C SER A 559 -23.54 13.26 -5.15
N VAL A 560 -22.62 14.20 -5.40
CA VAL A 560 -21.22 13.95 -5.73
C VAL A 560 -20.38 14.75 -4.76
N THR A 561 -19.39 14.10 -4.15
CA THR A 561 -18.46 14.77 -3.23
C THR A 561 -17.07 14.77 -3.84
N LEU A 562 -16.50 15.95 -4.01
CA LEU A 562 -15.15 16.14 -4.55
C LEU A 562 -14.20 16.60 -3.46
N PHE A 563 -13.11 15.85 -3.34
CA PHE A 563 -12.02 16.16 -2.42
C PHE A 563 -10.81 16.61 -3.20
N LEU A 564 -10.27 17.74 -2.74
CA LEU A 564 -9.12 18.40 -3.33
C LEU A 564 -8.01 18.39 -2.29
N TYR A 565 -6.95 17.62 -2.55
CA TYR A 565 -5.78 17.64 -1.68
C TYR A 565 -4.54 18.02 -2.50
N PRO A 566 -3.75 19.01 -2.03
CA PRO A 566 -2.54 19.41 -2.70
C PRO A 566 -1.44 18.37 -2.44
N ILE A 567 -0.78 17.92 -3.50
CA ILE A 567 0.52 17.25 -3.43
C ILE A 567 1.55 18.27 -3.91
N PRO A 568 2.78 18.31 -3.36
CA PRO A 568 3.82 19.18 -3.89
C PRO A 568 3.94 19.01 -5.41
N ASN A 569 3.76 20.11 -6.16
CA ASN A 569 3.81 20.18 -7.63
C ASN A 569 2.64 19.52 -8.37
N LEU A 570 1.54 19.15 -7.69
CA LEU A 570 0.34 18.52 -8.24
C LEU A 570 -0.95 18.90 -7.52
N LYS A 571 -1.98 19.28 -8.26
CA LYS A 571 -3.36 19.20 -7.75
C LYS A 571 -3.90 17.81 -8.09
N PHE A 572 -3.90 16.89 -7.12
CA PHE A 572 -4.64 15.65 -7.27
C PHE A 572 -6.10 15.85 -6.85
N PHE A 573 -6.96 15.12 -7.54
CA PHE A 573 -8.39 15.11 -7.29
C PHE A 573 -8.74 13.69 -6.82
N ARG A 574 -9.52 13.57 -5.75
CA ARG A 574 -10.25 12.33 -5.52
C ARG A 574 -11.73 12.63 -5.61
N ILE A 575 -12.37 11.88 -6.48
CA ILE A 575 -13.78 12.01 -6.76
C ILE A 575 -14.47 10.89 -6.01
N VAL A 576 -15.23 11.24 -4.99
CA VAL A 576 -16.14 10.29 -4.39
C VAL A 576 -17.51 10.60 -4.99
N VAL A 577 -17.80 9.96 -6.12
CA VAL A 577 -19.15 9.99 -6.68
C VAL A 577 -20.02 9.18 -5.73
N GLY A 578 -20.87 9.87 -4.97
CA GLY A 578 -21.93 9.20 -4.24
C GLY A 578 -22.87 8.54 -5.23
N VAL A 579 -23.12 7.25 -5.02
CA VAL A 579 -24.07 6.36 -5.73
C VAL A 579 -23.38 5.43 -6.74
N ASP A 580 -23.35 4.15 -6.35
CA ASP A 580 -22.90 2.94 -7.05
C ASP A 580 -21.41 2.56 -6.82
N SER A 581 -21.18 2.05 -5.60
CA SER A 581 -20.18 1.05 -5.18
C SER A 581 -18.67 1.27 -5.39
N HIS A 582 -18.16 2.35 -5.97
CA HIS A 582 -16.70 2.49 -6.12
C HIS A 582 -16.19 3.95 -6.00
N PRO A 583 -15.49 4.33 -4.91
CA PRO A 583 -14.74 5.58 -4.84
C PRO A 583 -13.51 5.53 -5.77
N GLN A 584 -13.61 6.12 -6.95
CA GLN A 584 -12.54 6.10 -7.94
C GLN A 584 -11.53 7.25 -7.74
N ARG A 585 -10.23 6.95 -7.83
CA ARG A 585 -9.18 7.96 -7.90
C ARG A 585 -9.02 8.40 -9.35
N CYS A 586 -9.20 9.69 -9.63
CA CYS A 586 -8.83 10.25 -10.92
C CYS A 586 -8.00 11.51 -10.70
N GLY A 587 -6.75 11.52 -11.17
CA GLY A 587 -5.93 12.72 -11.21
C GLY A 587 -6.36 13.64 -12.37
N LEU A 588 -6.20 14.96 -12.23
CA LEU A 588 -6.33 15.89 -13.35
C LEU A 588 -4.93 16.23 -13.84
N LEU A 589 -4.65 15.89 -15.09
CA LEU A 589 -3.37 16.13 -15.75
C LEU A 589 -3.29 17.54 -16.33
N ALA A 590 -4.36 18.01 -17.01
CA ALA A 590 -4.38 19.31 -17.68
C ALA A 590 -5.80 19.79 -18.06
N VAL A 591 -5.93 21.11 -18.28
CA VAL A 591 -7.13 21.78 -18.81
C VAL A 591 -6.72 22.69 -19.98
N GLU A 592 -7.33 22.51 -21.15
CA GLU A 592 -7.26 23.44 -22.28
C GLU A 592 -8.60 24.19 -22.46
N LEU A 593 -8.53 25.52 -22.59
CA LEU A 593 -9.64 26.40 -22.98
C LEU A 593 -9.40 26.95 -24.40
N PRO A 594 -10.43 27.13 -25.25
CA PRO A 594 -10.23 27.53 -26.63
C PRO A 594 -10.10 29.07 -26.75
N GLY A 595 -8.84 29.51 -26.96
CA GLY A 595 -8.49 30.63 -27.84
C GLY A 595 -8.51 32.05 -27.26
N ASP A 596 -7.33 32.61 -27.04
CA ASP A 596 -7.01 33.94 -27.57
C ASP A 596 -5.58 33.95 -28.13
N SER A 597 -5.49 34.07 -29.45
CA SER A 597 -4.26 34.34 -30.17
C SER A 597 -3.94 35.84 -30.02
N SER A 598 -3.46 36.28 -28.86
CA SER A 598 -2.54 37.42 -28.68
C SER A 598 -2.37 37.79 -27.20
N SER A 599 -1.12 37.76 -26.75
CA SER A 599 -0.54 38.55 -25.64
C SER A 599 -1.43 38.85 -24.41
N ASN A 600 -1.31 38.05 -23.34
CA ASN A 600 -0.91 38.52 -22.01
C ASN A 600 -0.74 37.35 -21.01
N GLN A 601 0.26 37.51 -20.14
CA GLN A 601 0.86 36.53 -19.21
C GLN A 601 0.07 36.38 -17.89
N PHE A 602 0.15 35.21 -17.23
CA PHE A 602 0.25 34.99 -15.76
C PHE A 602 0.67 33.51 -15.46
N PRO A 603 1.16 33.16 -14.24
CA PRO A 603 2.26 32.22 -14.02
C PRO A 603 1.81 30.75 -13.92
N ALA A 604 2.50 29.86 -14.63
CA ALA A 604 2.21 28.43 -14.62
C ALA A 604 2.70 27.76 -13.33
N SER A 605 1.77 27.33 -12.47
CA SER A 605 2.00 26.34 -11.42
C SER A 605 2.05 24.94 -12.03
N GLU A 606 3.10 24.19 -11.69
CA GLU A 606 3.46 22.85 -12.15
C GLU A 606 2.33 21.82 -11.99
N PRO A 607 2.05 20.97 -13.00
CA PRO A 607 1.48 19.65 -12.84
C PRO A 607 2.62 18.63 -12.69
N ALA A 608 2.36 17.52 -12.01
CA ALA A 608 3.24 16.37 -11.95
C ALA A 608 2.49 15.05 -12.22
N LEU A 609 3.26 14.07 -12.66
CA LEU A 609 3.05 12.61 -12.58
C LEU A 609 1.86 11.95 -13.32
N ASP A 610 2.03 11.75 -14.64
CA ASP A 610 1.87 10.44 -15.33
C ASP A 610 3.30 10.00 -15.79
N PRO A 611 3.70 8.71 -15.75
CA PRO A 611 5.06 8.22 -16.07
C PRO A 611 5.55 8.33 -17.53
N LYS A 612 4.95 9.16 -18.38
CA LYS A 612 5.36 9.40 -19.78
C LYS A 612 5.41 10.90 -20.09
N ALA A 613 6.53 11.56 -19.82
CA ALA A 613 6.66 13.00 -20.07
C ALA A 613 7.01 13.31 -21.54
N VAL A 614 6.11 14.02 -22.23
CA VAL A 614 6.40 14.90 -23.38
C VAL A 614 6.31 16.34 -22.86
N TYR A 615 7.33 17.17 -23.08
CA TYR A 615 7.31 18.61 -22.75
C TYR A 615 7.39 19.47 -24.01
N VAL A 616 6.60 20.54 -24.05
CA VAL A 616 6.57 21.55 -25.12
C VAL A 616 7.01 22.91 -24.54
N SER A 617 7.83 23.66 -25.28
CA SER A 617 8.40 24.96 -24.87
C SER A 617 7.32 26.06 -24.73
N PRO A 618 7.40 26.98 -23.74
CA PRO A 618 6.35 27.98 -23.48
C PRO A 618 6.53 29.34 -24.18
N GLN A 619 7.53 29.53 -25.07
CA GLN A 619 7.75 30.78 -25.80
C GLN A 619 8.13 30.55 -27.27
N THR A 620 7.72 31.47 -28.15
CA THR A 620 8.32 31.66 -29.48
C THR A 620 9.57 32.54 -29.35
N GLY A 621 10.74 31.94 -29.51
CA GLY A 621 12.05 32.60 -29.50
C GLY A 621 13.18 31.59 -29.73
N LEU A 622 14.34 32.05 -30.19
CA LEU A 622 15.50 31.22 -30.51
C LEU A 622 16.00 30.47 -29.27
N SER A 623 15.82 29.15 -29.25
CA SER A 623 16.22 28.28 -28.13
C SER A 623 17.75 28.21 -28.00
N GLN A 624 18.30 28.71 -26.88
CA GLN A 624 19.67 28.42 -26.46
C GLN A 624 19.68 27.22 -25.50
N LYS A 625 20.40 26.15 -25.90
CA LYS A 625 20.97 25.01 -25.14
C LYS A 625 20.25 24.53 -23.86
N TYR A 626 19.80 23.26 -23.86
CA TYR A 626 19.31 22.52 -22.67
C TYR A 626 20.37 21.50 -22.20
N LEU A 627 20.56 21.33 -20.89
CA LEU A 627 21.53 20.44 -20.23
C LEU A 627 20.77 19.39 -19.39
N ILE A 628 21.03 18.10 -19.59
CA ILE A 628 20.41 17.00 -18.81
C ILE A 628 21.49 16.28 -18.00
N LYS A 629 21.68 16.61 -16.71
CA LYS A 629 22.59 15.82 -15.87
C LYS A 629 21.87 14.58 -15.33
N PHE A 630 22.38 13.39 -15.67
CA PHE A 630 22.09 12.18 -14.89
C PHE A 630 22.80 12.26 -13.52
N GLY A 631 22.24 11.67 -12.46
CA GLY A 631 22.93 11.35 -11.19
C GLY A 631 23.64 12.44 -10.34
N ARG A 632 22.95 13.09 -9.39
CA ARG A 632 23.45 13.39 -8.02
C ARG A 632 22.33 13.36 -6.96
N ARG A 633 22.59 12.71 -5.80
CA ARG A 633 21.94 13.05 -4.52
C ARG A 633 22.86 14.03 -3.78
N ASN A 634 22.34 15.17 -3.36
CA ASN A 634 22.94 15.95 -2.27
C ASN A 634 22.23 15.54 -0.96
N ALA A 635 23.01 15.33 0.09
CA ALA A 635 22.50 15.11 1.45
C ALA A 635 22.03 16.44 2.06
N GLU A 636 20.96 16.42 2.85
CA GLU A 636 20.39 17.58 3.51
C GLU A 636 21.31 18.09 4.64
N GLY A 637 21.59 19.41 4.64
CA GLY A 637 22.03 20.17 5.82
C GLY A 637 23.49 20.65 5.87
N CYS A 638 23.84 21.71 5.13
CA CYS A 638 24.81 22.72 5.61
C CYS A 638 24.67 24.04 4.80
N PRO A 639 24.71 25.23 5.44
CA PRO A 639 24.51 26.52 4.79
C PRO A 639 25.85 27.14 4.33
N SER A 640 25.91 27.64 3.10
CA SER A 640 26.94 28.61 2.71
C SER A 640 26.48 29.48 1.53
N ASP A 641 26.19 30.73 1.89
CA ASP A 641 26.33 31.98 1.15
C ASP A 641 25.31 32.41 0.08
N TRP A 642 24.76 33.58 0.35
CA TRP A 642 23.82 34.36 -0.45
C TRP A 642 24.52 35.61 -1.00
N MET A 643 24.17 35.99 -2.24
CA MET A 643 24.32 37.26 -2.99
C MET A 643 24.70 36.93 -4.45
N SER A 644 24.14 37.45 -5.54
CA SER A 644 23.15 38.50 -5.82
C SER A 644 22.67 38.36 -7.29
N TYR A 645 21.35 38.43 -7.52
CA TYR A 645 20.55 38.79 -8.71
C TYR A 645 20.98 38.50 -10.18
N LEU A 646 20.02 37.88 -10.90
CA LEU A 646 19.80 37.77 -12.37
C LEU A 646 20.61 36.73 -13.18
N ASN A 647 20.20 35.46 -13.10
CA ASN A 647 20.04 34.50 -14.22
C ASN A 647 19.84 33.09 -13.64
N LEU A 648 18.62 32.54 -13.71
CA LEU A 648 18.28 31.24 -13.12
C LEU A 648 18.40 30.12 -14.16
N SER A 649 19.42 29.27 -14.02
CA SER A 649 19.52 27.95 -14.67
C SER A 649 19.04 26.85 -13.71
N LYS A 650 17.92 26.17 -14.01
CA LYS A 650 17.41 25.00 -13.26
C LYS A 650 17.88 23.68 -13.91
N VAL A 651 18.22 22.68 -13.08
CA VAL A 651 18.68 21.32 -13.48
C VAL A 651 17.70 20.28 -12.92
N PHE A 652 17.28 19.28 -13.70
CA PHE A 652 16.30 18.22 -13.33
C PHE A 652 16.92 16.81 -13.35
N MET A 653 16.36 15.87 -12.55
CA MET A 653 16.86 14.50 -12.28
C MET A 653 15.72 13.45 -12.27
N MET A 654 15.88 12.25 -12.85
CA MET A 654 14.87 11.15 -12.86
C MET A 654 15.14 10.02 -11.82
N PRO A 655 14.09 9.35 -11.28
CA PRO A 655 14.24 8.12 -10.48
C PRO A 655 13.83 6.82 -11.23
N LYS A 656 14.82 5.90 -11.37
CA LYS A 656 14.82 4.41 -11.55
C LYS A 656 14.14 3.66 -12.74
N ILE A 657 15.03 2.87 -13.40
CA ILE A 657 15.00 1.54 -14.07
C ILE A 657 13.91 1.23 -15.12
N LEU A 658 14.33 1.19 -16.39
CA LEU A 658 13.59 0.69 -17.55
C LEU A 658 13.60 -0.86 -17.61
N SER A 659 12.54 -1.48 -18.16
CA SER A 659 12.52 -2.93 -18.46
C SER A 659 13.47 -3.28 -19.62
N VAL A 660 13.93 -4.54 -19.67
CA VAL A 660 14.89 -5.05 -20.70
C VAL A 660 14.40 -4.81 -22.12
N ASP A 661 13.12 -5.07 -22.39
CA ASP A 661 12.51 -4.87 -23.72
C ASP A 661 12.49 -3.38 -24.14
N CYS A 662 12.33 -2.47 -23.17
CA CYS A 662 12.41 -1.03 -23.43
C CYS A 662 13.85 -0.56 -23.70
N LEU A 663 14.85 -1.20 -23.10
CA LEU A 663 16.27 -0.91 -23.31
C LEU A 663 16.71 -1.30 -24.72
N GLU A 664 16.32 -2.49 -25.17
CA GLU A 664 16.67 -3.06 -26.47
C GLU A 664 16.07 -2.22 -27.61
N LEU A 665 14.76 -1.96 -27.54
CA LEU A 665 14.05 -1.13 -28.53
C LEU A 665 14.59 0.30 -28.60
N SER A 666 15.02 0.87 -27.46
CA SER A 666 15.59 2.22 -27.43
C SER A 666 16.99 2.27 -28.05
N CYS A 667 17.87 1.32 -27.68
CA CYS A 667 19.23 1.25 -28.22
C CYS A 667 19.23 0.98 -29.73
N MET A 668 18.37 0.08 -30.21
CA MET A 668 18.23 -0.23 -31.63
C MET A 668 17.90 0.99 -32.48
N ARG A 669 17.06 1.89 -31.96
CA ARG A 669 16.65 3.12 -32.68
C ARG A 669 17.76 4.16 -32.74
N VAL A 670 18.52 4.33 -31.65
CA VAL A 670 19.70 5.22 -31.63
C VAL A 670 20.70 4.80 -32.69
N VAL A 671 21.07 3.52 -32.71
CA VAL A 671 22.09 3.01 -33.63
C VAL A 671 21.60 3.09 -35.08
N SER A 672 20.32 2.78 -35.32
CA SER A 672 19.71 2.91 -36.65
C SER A 672 19.74 4.36 -37.16
N CYS A 673 19.44 5.34 -36.31
CA CYS A 673 19.53 6.76 -36.67
C CYS A 673 20.97 7.20 -36.95
N LEU A 674 21.94 6.82 -36.11
CA LEU A 674 23.35 7.16 -36.33
C LEU A 674 23.92 6.49 -37.60
N SER A 675 23.53 5.24 -37.86
CA SER A 675 23.85 4.54 -39.11
C SER A 675 23.30 5.29 -40.33
N TYR A 676 22.06 5.77 -40.26
CA TYR A 676 21.47 6.59 -41.31
C TYR A 676 22.23 7.91 -41.53
N LEU A 677 22.58 8.64 -40.46
CA LEU A 677 23.37 9.87 -40.57
C LEU A 677 24.75 9.62 -41.21
N HIS A 678 25.43 8.56 -40.78
CA HIS A 678 26.73 8.17 -41.33
C HIS A 678 26.64 7.75 -42.80
N SER A 679 25.52 7.14 -43.23
CA SER A 679 25.26 6.82 -44.64
C SER A 679 25.14 8.09 -45.50
N MET A 680 24.61 9.18 -44.93
CA MET A 680 24.53 10.49 -45.56
C MET A 680 25.80 11.34 -45.41
N LYS A 681 26.89 10.75 -44.90
CA LYS A 681 28.15 11.46 -44.57
C LYS A 681 27.94 12.60 -43.58
N ILE A 682 26.98 12.49 -42.66
CA ILE A 682 26.76 13.45 -41.57
C ILE A 682 27.32 12.87 -40.28
N VAL A 683 28.15 13.63 -39.58
CA VAL A 683 28.68 13.30 -38.25
C VAL A 683 27.97 14.16 -37.20
N HIS A 684 27.43 13.55 -36.15
CA HIS A 684 26.66 14.25 -35.13
C HIS A 684 27.53 15.05 -34.16
N ARG A 685 28.65 14.47 -33.70
CA ARG A 685 29.68 15.10 -32.83
C ARG A 685 29.24 15.48 -31.40
N ASP A 686 28.04 15.10 -30.98
CA ASP A 686 27.56 15.29 -29.59
C ASP A 686 26.56 14.20 -29.21
N VAL A 687 26.92 12.93 -29.41
CA VAL A 687 26.06 11.82 -29.02
C VAL A 687 26.17 11.61 -27.51
N LYS A 688 25.08 11.84 -26.79
CA LYS A 688 24.95 11.66 -25.34
C LYS A 688 23.51 11.32 -24.99
N ALA A 689 23.26 10.74 -23.82
CA ALA A 689 21.90 10.42 -23.39
C ALA A 689 20.99 11.68 -23.35
N GLU A 690 21.55 12.86 -23.05
CA GLU A 690 20.85 14.15 -23.07
C GLU A 690 20.26 14.52 -24.45
N ASN A 691 20.86 14.01 -25.53
CA ASN A 691 20.46 14.33 -26.90
C ASN A 691 19.57 13.22 -27.51
N MET A 692 19.09 12.28 -26.69
CA MET A 692 18.16 11.22 -27.08
C MET A 692 16.79 11.53 -26.49
N LEU A 693 15.84 11.94 -27.34
CA LEU A 693 14.49 12.35 -26.94
C LEU A 693 13.47 11.27 -27.29
N LEU A 694 12.45 11.09 -26.44
CA LEU A 694 11.32 10.21 -26.74
C LEU A 694 10.11 11.07 -27.16
N ASP A 695 9.46 10.70 -28.27
CA ASP A 695 8.18 11.29 -28.64
C ASP A 695 6.98 10.61 -27.96
N ALA A 696 5.77 11.12 -28.19
CA ALA A 696 4.53 10.65 -27.57
C ALA A 696 4.21 9.17 -27.81
N ASN A 697 4.75 8.57 -28.88
CA ASN A 697 4.60 7.15 -29.20
C ASN A 697 5.74 6.30 -28.65
N ARG A 698 6.52 6.82 -27.68
CA ARG A 698 7.76 6.22 -27.17
C ARG A 698 8.78 5.96 -28.28
N THR A 699 8.76 6.79 -29.33
CA THR A 699 9.73 6.71 -30.41
C THR A 699 10.94 7.57 -30.09
N LEU A 700 12.11 6.92 -29.97
CA LEU A 700 13.37 7.61 -29.74
C LEU A 700 13.80 8.37 -30.99
N LYS A 701 14.17 9.64 -30.80
CA LYS A 701 14.73 10.56 -31.80
C LYS A 701 16.03 11.16 -31.27
N ILE A 702 17.00 11.32 -32.16
CA ILE A 702 18.25 12.03 -31.87
C ILE A 702 18.02 13.53 -32.13
N ALA A 703 18.45 14.38 -31.20
CA ALA A 703 18.31 15.82 -31.24
C ALA A 703 19.67 16.53 -31.07
N ASP A 704 19.67 17.86 -31.19
CA ASP A 704 20.86 18.73 -31.13
C ASP A 704 21.91 18.48 -32.23
N PHE A 705 21.54 18.82 -33.46
CA PHE A 705 22.46 18.88 -34.61
C PHE A 705 23.27 20.18 -34.65
N GLY A 706 23.30 20.98 -33.56
CA GLY A 706 23.95 22.29 -33.53
C GLY A 706 25.46 22.25 -33.80
N VAL A 707 26.08 21.10 -33.54
CA VAL A 707 27.45 20.79 -33.91
C VAL A 707 27.56 19.68 -34.94
N ALA A 708 26.48 19.22 -35.57
CA ALA A 708 26.58 18.22 -36.63
C ALA A 708 27.24 18.83 -37.89
N ARG A 709 27.97 18.01 -38.66
CA ARG A 709 28.62 18.48 -39.89
C ARG A 709 28.72 17.36 -40.92
N VAL A 710 28.68 17.74 -42.19
CA VAL A 710 29.07 16.83 -43.26
C VAL A 710 30.55 16.47 -43.09
N GLU A 711 30.85 15.18 -43.10
CA GLU A 711 32.18 14.60 -43.00
C GLU A 711 33.08 15.22 -44.09
N ALA A 712 34.09 15.97 -43.67
CA ALA A 712 35.02 16.60 -44.59
C ALA A 712 35.93 15.55 -45.26
N GLN A 713 36.32 15.79 -46.52
CA GLN A 713 37.26 14.92 -47.23
C GLN A 713 38.65 14.89 -46.55
N ASN A 714 39.02 15.97 -45.86
CA ASN A 714 40.22 16.05 -45.03
C ASN A 714 39.83 16.11 -43.54
N PRO A 715 40.19 15.11 -42.72
CA PRO A 715 39.88 15.09 -41.28
C PRO A 715 40.41 16.29 -40.48
N ARG A 716 41.37 17.06 -41.03
CA ARG A 716 41.89 18.30 -40.42
C ARG A 716 40.94 19.49 -40.51
N ASP A 717 39.92 19.43 -41.38
CA ASP A 717 38.93 20.50 -41.55
C ASP A 717 37.81 20.42 -40.50
N MET A 718 37.85 19.38 -39.66
CA MET A 718 36.94 19.16 -38.56
C MET A 718 37.39 19.96 -37.33
N THR A 719 36.47 20.73 -36.74
CA THR A 719 36.73 21.56 -35.55
C THR A 719 37.04 20.68 -34.33
N GLY A 720 38.18 20.88 -33.67
CA GLY A 720 38.51 20.16 -32.41
C GLY A 720 37.70 20.65 -31.21
N ASN A 721 37.66 19.87 -30.13
CA ASN A 721 36.97 20.19 -28.87
C ASN A 721 35.45 20.48 -28.95
N THR A 722 34.77 19.90 -29.94
CA THR A 722 33.29 19.97 -30.04
C THR A 722 32.65 18.69 -29.52
N GLY A 723 31.77 18.80 -28.53
CA GLY A 723 31.03 17.70 -27.91
C GLY A 723 30.97 17.81 -26.38
N THR A 724 30.26 16.88 -25.73
CA THR A 724 30.16 16.80 -24.27
C THR A 724 31.24 15.88 -23.70
N LEU A 725 32.05 16.43 -22.79
CA LEU A 725 33.38 15.92 -22.41
C LEU A 725 33.43 14.49 -21.86
N GLY A 726 32.40 14.05 -21.12
CA GLY A 726 32.30 12.67 -20.61
C GLY A 726 32.08 11.61 -21.70
N TYR A 727 31.68 12.04 -22.90
CA TYR A 727 31.30 11.20 -24.03
C TYR A 727 32.27 11.35 -25.22
N MET A 728 33.13 12.36 -25.18
CA MET A 728 34.05 12.66 -26.29
C MET A 728 35.11 11.58 -26.47
N ALA A 729 35.38 11.24 -27.72
CA ALA A 729 36.43 10.31 -28.09
C ALA A 729 37.83 10.90 -27.82
N PRO A 730 38.84 10.07 -27.49
CA PRO A 730 40.20 10.53 -27.18
C PRO A 730 40.81 11.43 -28.25
N GLU A 731 40.60 11.13 -29.53
CA GLU A 731 41.11 11.93 -30.65
C GLU A 731 40.46 13.32 -30.74
N VAL A 732 39.21 13.47 -30.29
CA VAL A 732 38.50 14.75 -30.28
C VAL A 732 38.99 15.61 -29.10
N LEU A 733 39.25 14.99 -27.94
CA LEU A 733 39.80 15.63 -26.74
C LEU A 733 41.25 16.09 -26.94
N ASP A 734 42.04 15.34 -27.73
CA ASP A 734 43.44 15.64 -28.03
C ASP A 734 43.62 16.56 -29.27
N GLY A 735 42.51 17.06 -29.82
CA GLY A 735 42.52 17.95 -31.01
C GLY A 735 43.08 17.30 -32.28
N LYS A 736 43.11 15.96 -32.35
CA LYS A 736 43.57 15.20 -33.51
C LYS A 736 42.48 15.16 -34.60
N PRO A 737 42.87 14.89 -35.86
CA PRO A 737 41.89 14.70 -36.92
C PRO A 737 40.96 13.51 -36.61
N TYR A 738 39.66 13.71 -36.77
CA TYR A 738 38.64 12.70 -36.45
C TYR A 738 37.57 12.61 -37.55
N ASN A 739 36.77 11.55 -37.50
CA ASN A 739 35.73 11.24 -38.48
C ASN A 739 34.48 10.70 -37.76
N ARG A 740 33.53 10.11 -38.49
CA ARG A 740 32.29 9.56 -37.91
C ARG A 740 32.47 8.55 -36.76
N LYS A 741 33.66 7.97 -36.59
CA LYS A 741 33.99 7.05 -35.47
C LYS A 741 33.96 7.72 -34.09
N CYS A 742 33.94 9.06 -34.01
CA CYS A 742 33.72 9.75 -32.74
C CYS A 742 32.31 9.53 -32.18
N ASP A 743 31.30 9.42 -33.06
CA ASP A 743 29.91 9.15 -32.65
C ASP A 743 29.77 7.70 -32.13
N VAL A 744 30.53 6.76 -32.70
CA VAL A 744 30.56 5.34 -32.26
C VAL A 744 31.09 5.24 -30.83
N TYR A 745 32.17 5.96 -30.52
CA TYR A 745 32.71 6.04 -29.16
C TYR A 745 31.70 6.60 -28.17
N SER A 746 31.10 7.72 -28.56
CA SER A 746 30.12 8.44 -27.75
C SER A 746 28.89 7.58 -27.46
N PHE A 747 28.43 6.78 -28.45
CA PHE A 747 27.37 5.79 -28.26
C PHE A 747 27.75 4.69 -27.26
N GLY A 748 29.00 4.19 -27.26
CA GLY A 748 29.47 3.20 -26.29
C GLY A 748 29.38 3.69 -24.83
N ILE A 749 29.69 4.97 -24.61
CA ILE A 749 29.54 5.61 -23.29
C ILE A 749 28.05 5.80 -22.93
N CYS A 750 27.21 6.18 -23.90
CA CYS A 750 25.75 6.27 -23.69
C CYS A 750 25.15 4.93 -23.28
N LEU A 751 25.55 3.84 -23.95
CA LEU A 751 25.07 2.50 -23.65
C LEU A 751 25.42 2.08 -22.21
N TRP A 752 26.62 2.44 -21.75
CA TRP A 752 27.04 2.23 -20.36
C TRP A 752 26.22 3.06 -19.37
N GLU A 753 25.98 4.35 -19.66
CA GLU A 753 25.17 5.24 -18.81
C GLU A 753 23.73 4.76 -18.71
N ILE A 754 23.14 4.33 -19.83
CA ILE A 754 21.80 3.76 -19.90
C ILE A 754 21.71 2.49 -19.04
N TYR A 755 22.74 1.63 -19.10
CA TYR A 755 22.79 0.38 -18.32
C TYR A 755 23.01 0.63 -16.82
N CYS A 756 23.93 1.52 -16.46
CA CYS A 756 24.34 1.76 -15.07
C CYS A 756 23.50 2.83 -14.36
N CYS A 757 22.67 3.57 -15.09
CA CYS A 757 21.93 4.76 -14.64
C CYS A 757 22.84 5.76 -13.88
N SER A 758 24.07 5.97 -14.37
CA SER A 758 25.09 6.79 -13.72
C SER A 758 25.86 7.63 -14.74
N THR A 759 26.28 8.83 -14.37
CA THR A 759 27.10 9.68 -15.25
C THR A 759 28.49 9.10 -15.45
N PRO A 760 29.05 9.19 -16.66
CA PRO A 760 30.44 8.81 -16.88
C PRO A 760 31.37 9.73 -16.08
N TYR A 761 32.18 9.13 -15.19
CA TYR A 761 33.22 9.80 -14.38
C TYR A 761 32.71 10.85 -13.36
N PRO A 762 31.86 10.50 -12.38
CA PRO A 762 31.21 11.46 -11.47
C PRO A 762 32.17 12.22 -10.52
N ASN A 763 33.38 11.70 -10.32
CA ASN A 763 34.36 12.17 -9.33
C ASN A 763 35.60 12.85 -9.94
N LEU A 764 35.64 13.06 -11.26
CA LEU A 764 36.77 13.68 -11.94
C LEU A 764 36.37 15.05 -12.49
N SER A 765 37.24 16.04 -12.33
CA SER A 765 37.10 17.35 -12.99
C SER A 765 37.38 17.25 -14.48
N PHE A 766 36.99 18.29 -15.22
CA PHE A 766 37.16 18.35 -16.68
C PHE A 766 38.60 18.10 -17.16
N ALA A 767 39.59 18.72 -16.52
CA ALA A 767 41.00 18.54 -16.88
C ALA A 767 41.48 17.12 -16.58
N GLU A 768 40.98 16.52 -15.50
CA GLU A 768 41.31 15.15 -15.08
C GLU A 768 40.69 14.11 -16.01
N VAL A 769 39.45 14.30 -16.49
CA VAL A 769 38.82 13.41 -17.47
C VAL A 769 39.58 13.41 -18.78
N SER A 770 39.93 14.59 -19.31
CA SER A 770 40.68 14.70 -20.57
C SER A 770 42.05 14.00 -20.46
N ALA A 771 42.79 14.27 -19.38
CA ALA A 771 44.07 13.62 -19.13
C ALA A 771 43.91 12.09 -18.93
N ALA A 772 42.92 11.64 -18.15
CA ALA A 772 42.73 10.22 -17.87
C ALA A 772 42.25 9.42 -19.10
N VAL A 773 41.34 9.98 -19.90
CA VAL A 773 40.83 9.31 -21.11
C VAL A 773 41.88 9.25 -22.22
N VAL A 774 42.65 10.33 -22.42
CA VAL A 774 43.67 10.42 -23.48
C VAL A 774 44.98 9.73 -23.09
N GLN A 775 45.48 9.98 -21.87
CA GLN A 775 46.82 9.52 -21.45
C GLN A 775 46.80 8.20 -20.69
N GLN A 776 45.75 7.93 -19.91
CA GLN A 776 45.61 6.72 -19.08
C GLN A 776 44.63 5.70 -19.66
N ASN A 777 44.03 6.00 -20.81
CA ASN A 777 43.01 5.18 -21.47
C ASN A 777 41.85 4.77 -20.55
N LEU A 778 41.45 5.66 -19.62
CA LEU A 778 40.37 5.41 -18.68
C LEU A 778 39.03 5.21 -19.40
N ARG A 779 38.25 4.21 -18.96
CA ARG A 779 36.87 3.96 -19.38
C ARG A 779 36.00 3.69 -18.14
N PRO A 780 34.67 3.89 -18.22
CA PRO A 780 33.78 3.52 -17.14
C PRO A 780 33.85 2.00 -16.84
N GLU A 781 33.77 1.62 -15.57
CA GLU A 781 33.80 0.21 -15.16
C GLU A 781 32.48 -0.48 -15.53
N ILE A 782 32.54 -1.57 -16.29
CA ILE A 782 31.35 -2.37 -16.64
C ILE A 782 31.01 -3.30 -15.46
N PRO A 783 29.79 -3.23 -14.88
CA PRO A 783 29.39 -4.10 -13.77
C PRO A 783 29.46 -5.59 -14.12
N ARG A 784 29.80 -6.43 -13.14
CA ARG A 784 29.89 -7.91 -13.33
C ARG A 784 28.57 -8.56 -13.73
N CYS A 785 27.43 -7.93 -13.40
CA CYS A 785 26.09 -8.38 -13.79
C CYS A 785 25.71 -7.99 -15.23
N CYS A 786 26.56 -7.26 -15.97
CA CYS A 786 26.29 -6.88 -17.35
C CYS A 786 26.36 -8.09 -18.29
N PRO A 787 25.31 -8.38 -19.09
CA PRO A 787 25.35 -9.48 -20.04
C PRO A 787 26.52 -9.34 -21.03
N ALA A 788 27.20 -10.46 -21.29
CA ALA A 788 28.39 -10.48 -22.13
C ALA A 788 28.22 -9.81 -23.52
N PRO A 789 27.07 -9.92 -24.22
CA PRO A 789 26.87 -9.22 -25.50
C PRO A 789 26.90 -7.69 -25.37
N PHE A 790 26.23 -7.12 -24.37
CA PHE A 790 26.23 -5.66 -24.13
C PHE A 790 27.61 -5.16 -23.71
N ALA A 791 28.29 -5.89 -22.81
CA ALA A 791 29.64 -5.57 -22.41
C ALA A 791 30.63 -5.59 -23.60
N ASN A 792 30.45 -6.51 -24.55
CA ASN A 792 31.25 -6.59 -25.77
C ASN A 792 30.99 -5.38 -26.69
N ILE A 793 29.73 -4.99 -26.89
CA ILE A 793 29.36 -3.82 -27.69
C ILE A 793 29.97 -2.55 -27.09
N MET A 794 29.83 -2.32 -25.77
CA MET A 794 30.44 -1.17 -25.09
C MET A 794 31.95 -1.12 -25.34
N ARG A 795 32.66 -2.25 -25.15
CA ARG A 795 34.12 -2.35 -25.34
C ARG A 795 34.57 -2.04 -26.77
N ARG A 796 33.87 -2.56 -27.77
CA ARG A 796 34.21 -2.31 -29.18
C ARG A 796 33.91 -0.87 -29.60
N CYS A 797 32.81 -0.30 -29.12
CA CYS A 797 32.42 1.06 -29.46
C CYS A 797 33.39 2.11 -28.90
N TRP A 798 33.86 1.97 -27.66
CA TRP A 798 34.73 2.95 -27.01
C TRP A 798 36.25 2.65 -27.10
N ASP A 799 36.69 1.90 -28.11
CA ASP A 799 38.12 1.60 -28.31
C ASP A 799 38.94 2.90 -28.44
N ALA A 800 40.17 2.88 -27.92
CA ALA A 800 41.07 4.04 -27.98
C ALA A 800 41.41 4.45 -29.41
N LYS A 801 41.51 3.47 -30.32
CA LYS A 801 41.85 3.66 -31.72
C LYS A 801 40.58 3.72 -32.58
N PRO A 802 40.32 4.82 -33.31
CA PRO A 802 39.12 4.96 -34.14
C PRO A 802 38.96 3.85 -35.19
N GLU A 803 40.06 3.33 -35.71
CA GLU A 803 40.10 2.25 -36.71
C GLU A 803 39.61 0.89 -36.19
N ASN A 804 39.68 0.66 -34.87
CA ASN A 804 39.20 -0.57 -34.23
C ASN A 804 37.71 -0.53 -33.90
N ARG A 805 37.11 0.67 -33.89
CA ARG A 805 35.68 0.82 -33.60
C ARG A 805 34.86 0.31 -34.78
N PRO A 806 33.74 -0.40 -34.55
CA PRO A 806 32.86 -0.87 -35.62
C PRO A 806 32.25 0.29 -36.42
N GLU A 807 31.75 0.03 -37.62
CA GLU A 807 30.82 0.95 -38.27
C GLU A 807 29.44 0.84 -37.61
N MET A 808 28.61 1.89 -37.66
CA MET A 808 27.31 1.88 -36.97
C MET A 808 26.36 0.80 -37.50
N ASP A 809 26.44 0.44 -38.79
CA ASP A 809 25.68 -0.68 -39.36
C ASP A 809 26.11 -2.04 -38.79
N GLU A 810 27.40 -2.19 -38.45
CA GLU A 810 27.90 -3.37 -37.73
C GLU A 810 27.39 -3.40 -36.29
N VAL A 811 27.30 -2.24 -35.63
CA VAL A 811 26.70 -2.14 -34.28
C VAL A 811 25.21 -2.51 -34.30
N VAL A 812 24.46 -2.14 -35.35
CA VAL A 812 23.05 -2.59 -35.53
C VAL A 812 23.00 -4.12 -35.56
N ARG A 813 23.80 -4.76 -36.42
CA ARG A 813 23.85 -6.23 -36.53
C ARG A 813 24.27 -6.91 -35.22
N MET A 814 25.19 -6.29 -34.47
CA MET A 814 25.62 -6.80 -33.17
C MET A 814 24.50 -6.75 -32.12
N LEU A 815 23.64 -5.72 -32.14
CA LEU A 815 22.49 -5.61 -31.24
C LEU A 815 21.35 -6.55 -31.68
N GLU A 816 21.08 -6.70 -32.97
CA GLU A 816 20.07 -7.65 -33.50
C GLU A 816 20.41 -9.11 -33.20
N ALA A 817 21.71 -9.44 -33.07
CA ALA A 817 22.18 -10.77 -32.71
C ALA A 817 22.08 -11.10 -31.21
N VAL A 818 21.64 -10.16 -30.37
CA VAL A 818 21.44 -10.38 -28.94
C VAL A 818 20.10 -11.09 -28.71
N ASP A 819 20.12 -12.42 -28.61
CA ASP A 819 18.92 -13.23 -28.30
C ASP A 819 18.54 -13.11 -26.82
N THR A 820 17.48 -12.35 -26.52
CA THR A 820 16.93 -12.17 -25.16
C THR A 820 16.00 -13.30 -24.72
N SER A 821 15.68 -14.26 -25.59
CA SER A 821 14.80 -15.40 -25.28
C SER A 821 15.47 -16.52 -24.45
N LYS A 822 16.81 -16.50 -24.35
CA LYS A 822 17.58 -17.45 -23.53
C LYS A 822 18.09 -16.79 -22.24
N GLY A 823 17.19 -16.67 -21.25
CA GLY A 823 17.55 -16.79 -19.83
C GLY A 823 18.59 -15.81 -19.28
N GLY A 824 18.36 -14.51 -19.45
CA GLY A 824 19.06 -13.46 -18.71
C GLY A 824 18.06 -12.49 -18.11
N GLY A 825 17.14 -12.98 -17.28
CA GLY A 825 16.21 -12.12 -16.55
C GLY A 825 16.98 -11.10 -15.71
N MET A 826 16.48 -9.85 -15.63
CA MET A 826 16.94 -8.84 -14.67
C MET A 826 16.41 -9.15 -13.24
N ILE A 827 16.55 -10.39 -12.80
CA ILE A 827 16.32 -10.82 -11.41
C ILE A 827 17.45 -11.82 -11.08
N PRO A 828 18.21 -11.64 -9.99
CA PRO A 828 19.17 -12.65 -9.57
C PRO A 828 18.42 -13.91 -9.08
N ASP A 829 18.74 -15.06 -9.65
CA ASP A 829 18.25 -16.40 -9.25
C ASP A 829 18.93 -16.96 -7.98
N ASP A 830 19.53 -16.11 -7.13
CA ASP A 830 20.17 -16.55 -5.89
C ASP A 830 19.81 -15.63 -4.71
N GLU A 831 18.87 -16.07 -3.87
CA GLU A 831 18.62 -15.53 -2.52
C GLU A 831 19.73 -15.89 -1.50
N ALA A 832 20.92 -16.34 -1.95
CA ALA A 832 21.98 -16.84 -1.07
C ALA A 832 23.30 -16.04 -1.09
N SER A 833 23.45 -14.95 -1.86
CA SER A 833 24.66 -14.11 -1.75
C SER A 833 24.36 -12.61 -1.86
N GLY A 834 24.48 -11.91 -0.74
CA GLY A 834 24.42 -10.46 -0.69
C GLY A 834 25.51 -9.82 -1.55
N CYS A 835 25.12 -9.24 -2.68
CA CYS A 835 25.97 -8.37 -3.48
C CYS A 835 25.21 -7.15 -4.00
N PHE A 836 24.69 -6.33 -3.07
CA PHE A 836 24.49 -4.90 -3.35
C PHE A 836 25.88 -4.27 -3.45
N CYS A 837 26.44 -4.17 -4.66
CA CYS A 837 27.64 -3.35 -4.88
C CYS A 837 27.29 -1.85 -4.91
N PHE A 838 26.88 -1.32 -3.77
CA PHE A 838 27.11 0.10 -3.43
C PHE A 838 28.16 0.10 -2.33
N ARG A 839 29.44 0.25 -2.70
CA ARG A 839 30.49 0.52 -1.71
C ARG A 839 30.20 1.87 -1.04
N PRO A 840 30.08 1.95 0.29
CA PRO A 840 30.33 3.22 0.98
C PRO A 840 31.83 3.48 0.86
N SER A 841 32.20 4.61 0.26
CA SER A 841 33.58 5.10 0.32
C SER A 841 33.93 5.33 1.79
N ARG A 842 34.75 4.43 2.35
CA ARG A 842 35.45 4.66 3.60
C ARG A 842 36.58 5.66 3.39
N GLY A 843 36.57 6.68 4.25
CA GLY A 843 37.76 7.23 4.90
C GLY A 843 38.19 8.61 4.44
N PRO A 844 39.15 9.23 5.16
CA PRO A 844 39.34 9.23 6.60
C PRO A 844 38.33 10.14 7.32
#